data_AF-A0AA39HYQ9-F1
#
_entry.id   AF-A0AA39HYQ9-F1
#
_cell.length_a   1.000
_cell.length_b   1.000
_cell.length_c   1.000
_cell.angle_alpha   90.00
_cell.angle_beta   90.00
_cell.angle_gamma   90.00
#
_symmetry.space_group_name_H-M   'P 1'
#
loop_
_entity.id
_entity.type
_entity.pdbx_description
1 polymer ?
#
loop_
_entity_poly.entity_id
_entity_poly.type
_entity_poly.pdbx_seq_one_letter_code
_entity_poly.pdbx_strand_id
1 'polypeptide(L)'
;MEGLCTNDSRLIIGEEVQPDDSQSKRLIIGVVYLILAFISIPICLFDCLAFCRKPYINQSCYKLLTITTILDVLNLVNNALIPGFLSIFNVTPCNGGHWTVYFGFYHILIWTAYCSASEVLAINRVMIFVSKRWSTLLYEGRRTWLWMIVILTYVGACVAWVPDAKYIYDPNAGVIYDWHFNQMHVFNNFFKMGFLTTAYVIMLACILYQVKGSMVKKESSQIKISLITLSIAALADIGALGYMVVGYLPKNSFVGQNAGVIAELCWIALHAGTGIIYLCFNQAVRDQFRVLRGMKKTWVSASPRHERFKADEHFELTRHLRFPSNSCVERLADDTRSLPPAASRKMKRDDEFSLPLPFFHGALLDEDVDKLLVSEGDYLIQTKYERGHMRPRLYLVIKGKERTRRVDIQRVESGFRMCGKTHSDVRQLIEFFVPRGIEISDEKITLRRPVPKGKFQLVHKDIKLQKKIGSGAYGTVYKGVLNRDRRPVAVKRIESDNRNEQGLVDMMKEARVMQLYDHPNIVKFYGYIVDRSPYLLVMELCQDGSVEDKLRTGKNVSTARRVDMCMQAARGLEYLHHKNCIHRDIAARNCLLQGTILKLADFGMCRATTVYKIDLAKPQNVRWLAPEVWRSGETRFCTDVYAFGVMLWEMFVIPYSSPYCVWKAAMVKEKVMAGYRMPTPESMPDNMCTLMKKCWDHDPARRPTAAEVRNELEIINKVLNDDETPQTARLETSSMQYSITQPPSSQHRPASVYLEMSESSEINLQRSRKNEVCDRWRNGQMCPFGTDCRYAHEYLASSELPPRTQDALYRTVLCRHFIENNGRCPYGERCMYAHGPEQLRKVPNTERRGHSVPDRICHSFLFYGTCPHGNFCRYNHLHLWQIVPRSLDSHVRIPKLNDVRQAVQDLAMAGAI
;
A
#
# COMPACT_ATOMS: atom_id res chain seq x y z
N MET A 1 13.55 -26.47 -53.26
CA MET A 1 14.94 -26.01 -53.49
C MET A 1 15.23 -26.05 -54.97
N GLU A 2 15.00 -27.19 -55.63
CA GLU A 2 14.82 -27.22 -57.10
C GLU A 2 13.87 -26.09 -57.55
N GLY A 3 14.29 -25.34 -58.57
CA GLY A 3 13.57 -24.17 -59.11
C GLY A 3 13.83 -22.81 -58.42
N LEU A 4 14.44 -22.75 -57.24
CA LEU A 4 14.65 -21.48 -56.49
C LEU A 4 16.07 -20.90 -56.62
N CYS A 5 17.02 -21.70 -57.08
CA CYS A 5 18.42 -21.32 -57.20
C CYS A 5 18.93 -21.62 -58.61
N THR A 6 19.71 -20.70 -59.17
CA THR A 6 20.46 -20.93 -60.42
C THR A 6 21.56 -21.97 -60.19
N ASN A 7 22.09 -22.56 -61.27
CA ASN A 7 23.27 -23.43 -61.21
C ASN A 7 24.48 -22.77 -60.50
N ASP A 8 24.62 -21.44 -60.58
CA ASP A 8 25.65 -20.65 -59.88
C ASP A 8 25.34 -20.38 -58.39
N SER A 9 24.37 -21.09 -57.79
CA SER A 9 23.92 -20.89 -56.40
C SER A 9 23.37 -19.50 -56.04
N ARG A 10 22.88 -18.73 -57.03
CA ARG A 10 22.18 -17.45 -56.83
C ARG A 10 20.69 -17.67 -56.66
N LEU A 11 20.06 -16.89 -55.76
CA LEU A 11 18.62 -16.95 -55.50
C LEU A 11 17.84 -16.28 -56.65
N ILE A 12 16.79 -16.95 -57.13
CA ILE A 12 15.85 -16.40 -58.11
C ILE A 12 14.69 -15.75 -57.35
N ILE A 13 14.36 -14.50 -57.68
CA ILE A 13 13.30 -13.68 -57.08
C ILE A 13 12.29 -13.29 -58.16
N GLY A 14 11.18 -14.03 -58.25
CA GLY A 14 10.22 -13.87 -59.35
C GLY A 14 10.86 -14.23 -60.68
N GLU A 15 10.92 -13.27 -61.61
CA GLU A 15 11.63 -13.41 -62.90
C GLU A 15 13.08 -12.89 -62.86
N GLU A 16 13.51 -12.25 -61.76
CA GLU A 16 14.84 -11.65 -61.62
C GLU A 16 15.82 -12.56 -60.86
N VAL A 17 17.05 -12.68 -61.32
CA VAL A 17 18.14 -13.32 -60.56
C VAL A 17 18.76 -12.28 -59.63
N GLN A 18 18.89 -12.57 -58.34
CA GLN A 18 19.59 -11.69 -57.40
C GLN A 18 21.02 -11.40 -57.90
N PRO A 19 21.46 -10.14 -57.91
CA PRO A 19 22.85 -9.81 -58.23
C PRO A 19 23.79 -10.45 -57.20
N ASP A 20 24.96 -10.90 -57.65
CA ASP A 20 25.96 -11.43 -56.71
C ASP A 20 26.57 -10.27 -55.92
N ASP A 21 26.09 -10.09 -54.69
CA ASP A 21 26.57 -9.05 -53.79
C ASP A 21 28.07 -9.22 -53.54
N SER A 22 28.89 -8.20 -53.82
CA SER A 22 30.33 -8.31 -53.61
C SER A 22 30.67 -8.77 -52.19
N GLN A 23 31.76 -9.52 -52.02
CA GLN A 23 32.20 -9.99 -50.69
C GLN A 23 32.28 -8.83 -49.68
N SER A 24 32.68 -7.64 -50.15
CA SER A 24 32.67 -6.39 -49.39
C SER A 24 31.26 -5.95 -48.96
N LYS A 25 30.25 -6.03 -49.85
CA LYS A 25 28.86 -5.67 -49.52
C LYS A 25 28.27 -6.61 -48.46
N ARG A 26 28.44 -7.94 -48.62
CA ARG A 26 28.04 -8.96 -47.63
C ARG A 26 28.70 -8.70 -46.26
N LEU A 27 30.01 -8.47 -46.24
CA LEU A 27 30.75 -8.15 -45.02
C LEU A 27 30.24 -6.87 -44.33
N ILE A 28 29.97 -5.80 -45.10
CA ILE A 28 29.44 -4.53 -44.55
C ILE A 28 28.06 -4.73 -43.92
N ILE A 29 27.13 -5.40 -44.63
CA ILE A 29 25.77 -5.69 -44.13
C ILE A 29 25.85 -6.48 -42.81
N GLY A 30 26.60 -7.58 -42.82
CA GLY A 30 26.74 -8.43 -41.64
C GLY A 30 27.39 -7.73 -40.43
N VAL A 31 28.41 -6.89 -40.66
CA VAL A 31 29.02 -6.07 -39.61
C VAL A 31 28.05 -5.03 -39.05
N VAL A 32 27.25 -4.37 -39.89
CA VAL A 32 26.22 -3.41 -39.44
C VAL A 32 25.18 -4.11 -38.56
N TYR A 33 24.67 -5.26 -38.99
CA TYR A 33 23.71 -6.05 -38.20
C TYR A 33 24.30 -6.49 -36.86
N LEU A 34 25.54 -7.00 -36.82
CA LEU A 34 26.19 -7.37 -35.57
C LEU A 34 26.39 -6.17 -34.63
N ILE A 35 26.82 -5.01 -35.14
CA ILE A 35 26.95 -3.77 -34.33
C ILE A 35 25.60 -3.40 -33.71
N LEU A 36 24.52 -3.41 -34.50
CA LEU A 36 23.17 -3.13 -34.01
C LEU A 36 22.73 -4.16 -32.96
N ALA A 37 23.01 -5.45 -33.16
CA ALA A 37 22.71 -6.51 -32.21
C ALA A 37 23.46 -6.33 -30.87
N PHE A 38 24.78 -6.06 -30.92
CA PHE A 38 25.61 -5.85 -29.73
C PHE A 38 25.24 -4.60 -28.92
N ILE A 39 24.64 -3.59 -29.56
CA ILE A 39 24.12 -2.41 -28.86
C ILE A 39 22.71 -2.66 -28.32
N SER A 40 21.80 -3.20 -29.12
CA SER A 40 20.37 -3.29 -28.80
C SER A 40 20.01 -4.44 -27.86
N ILE A 41 20.56 -5.64 -28.05
CA ILE A 41 20.21 -6.82 -27.26
C ILE A 41 20.52 -6.61 -25.76
N PRO A 42 21.68 -6.06 -25.34
CA PRO A 42 21.94 -5.75 -23.93
C PRO A 42 20.98 -4.73 -23.32
N ILE A 43 20.46 -3.77 -24.10
CA ILE A 43 19.48 -2.78 -23.63
C ILE A 43 18.14 -3.48 -23.35
N CYS A 44 17.60 -4.23 -24.31
CA CYS A 44 16.32 -4.91 -24.14
C CYS A 44 16.39 -6.03 -23.08
N LEU A 45 17.53 -6.73 -22.95
CA LEU A 45 17.79 -7.65 -21.84
C LEU A 45 17.81 -6.93 -20.49
N PHE A 46 18.42 -5.75 -20.41
CA PHE A 46 18.44 -4.95 -19.19
C PHE A 46 17.03 -4.49 -18.77
N ASP A 47 16.20 -4.08 -19.73
CA ASP A 47 14.80 -3.71 -19.49
C ASP A 47 13.99 -4.90 -18.98
N CYS A 48 14.13 -6.06 -19.64
CA CYS A 48 13.51 -7.31 -19.20
C CYS A 48 13.91 -7.66 -17.75
N LEU A 49 15.21 -7.60 -17.43
CA LEU A 49 15.72 -7.82 -16.07
C LEU A 49 15.21 -6.79 -15.06
N ALA A 50 14.95 -5.54 -15.46
CA ALA A 50 14.35 -4.52 -14.61
C ALA A 50 12.87 -4.83 -14.31
N PHE A 51 12.10 -5.27 -15.31
CA PHE A 51 10.68 -5.63 -15.18
C PHE A 51 10.46 -6.92 -14.39
N CYS A 52 11.32 -7.94 -14.58
CA CYS A 52 11.27 -9.23 -13.89
C CYS A 52 11.50 -9.16 -12.36
N ARG A 53 11.91 -8.01 -11.81
CA ARG A 53 12.13 -7.86 -10.36
C ARG A 53 10.81 -7.98 -9.58
N LYS A 54 10.83 -8.75 -8.49
CA LYS A 54 9.72 -8.94 -7.52
C LYS A 54 8.84 -7.70 -7.26
N PRO A 55 9.37 -6.47 -7.04
CA PRO A 55 8.53 -5.26 -6.96
C PRO A 55 7.58 -5.04 -8.15
N TYR A 56 8.06 -5.20 -9.39
CA TYR A 56 7.37 -4.79 -10.61
C TYR A 56 6.58 -5.94 -11.23
N ILE A 57 7.18 -7.12 -11.41
CA ILE A 57 6.58 -8.31 -12.03
C ILE A 57 5.28 -8.80 -11.37
N ASN A 58 4.97 -8.32 -10.16
CA ASN A 58 3.71 -8.59 -9.49
C ASN A 58 2.52 -7.82 -10.07
N GLN A 59 2.76 -6.67 -10.71
CA GLN A 59 1.74 -5.87 -11.38
C GLN A 59 1.45 -6.42 -12.78
N SER A 60 0.19 -6.38 -13.21
CA SER A 60 -0.25 -6.93 -14.51
C SER A 60 0.40 -6.24 -15.71
N CYS A 61 0.61 -4.93 -15.62
CA CYS A 61 1.31 -4.12 -16.61
C CYS A 61 2.73 -4.61 -16.89
N TYR A 62 3.54 -4.82 -15.85
CA TYR A 62 4.93 -5.23 -15.99
C TYR A 62 5.07 -6.69 -16.46
N LYS A 63 4.11 -7.57 -16.20
CA LYS A 63 4.10 -8.92 -16.82
C LYS A 63 3.96 -8.85 -18.33
N LEU A 64 3.01 -8.06 -18.82
CA LEU A 64 2.80 -7.88 -20.26
C LEU A 64 4.00 -7.18 -20.91
N LEU A 65 4.57 -6.15 -20.25
CA LEU A 65 5.81 -5.52 -20.68
C LEU A 65 6.99 -6.52 -20.75
N THR A 66 7.16 -7.38 -19.74
CA THR A 66 8.16 -8.46 -19.77
C THR A 66 7.95 -9.39 -20.97
N ILE A 67 6.71 -9.80 -21.28
CA ILE A 67 6.41 -10.65 -22.44
C ILE A 67 6.78 -9.94 -23.75
N THR A 68 6.37 -8.69 -23.94
CA THR A 68 6.72 -7.92 -25.15
C THR A 68 8.23 -7.69 -25.26
N THR A 69 8.94 -7.42 -24.16
CA THR A 69 10.39 -7.22 -24.18
C THR A 69 11.18 -8.52 -24.40
N ILE A 70 10.67 -9.67 -23.97
CA ILE A 70 11.23 -10.98 -24.36
C ILE A 70 11.10 -11.18 -25.88
N LEU A 71 9.94 -10.81 -26.44
CA LEU A 71 9.73 -10.87 -27.89
C LEU A 71 10.57 -9.83 -28.65
N ASP A 72 10.83 -8.64 -28.10
CA ASP A 72 11.80 -7.68 -28.64
C ASP A 72 13.21 -8.29 -28.72
N VAL A 73 13.67 -8.96 -27.65
CA VAL A 73 14.98 -9.64 -27.63
C VAL A 73 15.03 -10.78 -28.65
N LEU A 74 13.99 -11.60 -28.75
CA LEU A 74 13.93 -12.69 -29.73
C LEU A 74 13.92 -12.17 -31.18
N ASN A 75 13.19 -11.08 -31.46
CA ASN A 75 13.22 -10.43 -32.76
C ASN A 75 14.62 -9.87 -33.07
N LEU A 76 15.29 -9.18 -32.13
CA LEU A 76 16.66 -8.68 -32.34
C LEU A 76 17.69 -9.80 -32.56
N VAL A 77 17.54 -10.94 -31.88
CA VAL A 77 18.39 -12.13 -32.16
C VAL A 77 18.12 -12.66 -33.57
N ASN A 78 16.86 -12.77 -33.98
CA ASN A 78 16.46 -13.29 -35.28
C ASN A 78 16.75 -12.33 -36.46
N ASN A 79 16.74 -11.01 -36.25
CA ASN A 79 16.85 -9.99 -37.30
C ASN A 79 18.24 -9.32 -37.37
N ALA A 80 18.99 -9.27 -36.26
CA ALA A 80 20.31 -8.64 -36.22
C ALA A 80 21.44 -9.64 -35.95
N LEU A 81 21.33 -10.44 -34.88
CA LEU A 81 22.45 -11.29 -34.47
C LEU A 81 22.68 -12.46 -35.44
N ILE A 82 21.65 -13.26 -35.68
CA ILE A 82 21.72 -14.42 -36.57
C ILE A 82 22.02 -13.98 -38.02
N PRO A 83 21.31 -13.00 -38.62
CA PRO A 83 21.57 -12.54 -39.97
C PRO A 83 22.96 -11.90 -40.14
N GLY A 84 23.46 -11.22 -39.11
CA GLY A 84 24.81 -10.67 -39.11
C GLY A 84 25.89 -11.73 -39.32
N PHE A 85 25.80 -12.85 -38.59
CA PHE A 85 26.71 -13.99 -38.81
C PHE A 85 26.48 -14.66 -40.17
N LEU A 86 25.24 -14.89 -40.58
CA LEU A 86 24.92 -15.56 -41.84
C LEU A 86 25.43 -14.77 -43.05
N SER A 87 25.30 -13.43 -43.05
CA SER A 87 25.81 -12.56 -44.12
C SER A 87 27.35 -12.58 -44.18
N ILE A 88 28.05 -12.56 -43.03
CA ILE A 88 29.53 -12.66 -42.97
C ILE A 88 30.03 -14.01 -43.47
N PHE A 89 29.39 -15.12 -43.07
CA PHE A 89 29.76 -16.48 -43.51
C PHE A 89 29.15 -16.86 -44.86
N ASN A 90 28.49 -15.93 -45.56
CA ASN A 90 27.84 -16.12 -46.84
C ASN A 90 26.88 -17.33 -46.88
N VAL A 91 26.07 -17.50 -45.84
CA VAL A 91 25.08 -18.58 -45.76
C VAL A 91 23.74 -18.07 -46.33
N THR A 92 23.39 -18.55 -47.51
CA THR A 92 22.19 -18.19 -48.28
C THR A 92 21.22 -19.38 -48.35
N PRO A 93 19.98 -19.23 -48.83
CA PRO A 93 19.08 -20.36 -49.08
C PRO A 93 19.70 -21.44 -49.99
N CYS A 94 20.51 -21.02 -50.97
CA CYS A 94 21.06 -21.91 -51.98
C CYS A 94 22.23 -22.78 -51.49
N ASN A 95 22.98 -22.37 -50.46
CA ASN A 95 24.06 -23.17 -49.88
C ASN A 95 23.77 -23.66 -48.44
N GLY A 96 22.80 -23.07 -47.75
CA GLY A 96 22.40 -23.46 -46.40
C GLY A 96 21.48 -24.69 -46.35
N GLY A 97 20.70 -24.95 -47.40
CA GLY A 97 19.69 -26.02 -47.38
C GLY A 97 18.44 -25.65 -46.57
N HIS A 98 17.66 -26.66 -46.19
CA HIS A 98 16.29 -26.50 -45.67
C HIS A 98 16.15 -25.66 -44.38
N TRP A 99 17.22 -25.39 -43.63
CA TRP A 99 17.12 -24.60 -42.40
C TRP A 99 16.65 -23.15 -42.65
N THR A 100 16.94 -22.57 -43.81
CA THR A 100 16.46 -21.21 -44.16
C THR A 100 14.93 -21.11 -44.23
N VAL A 101 14.25 -22.22 -44.58
CA VAL A 101 12.79 -22.31 -44.59
C VAL A 101 12.24 -22.44 -43.16
N TYR A 102 12.86 -23.30 -42.35
CA TYR A 102 12.49 -23.45 -40.93
C TYR A 102 12.74 -22.15 -40.14
N PHE A 103 13.81 -21.42 -40.46
CA PHE A 103 14.13 -20.13 -39.84
C PHE A 103 13.17 -19.02 -40.29
N GLY A 104 12.83 -18.94 -41.58
CA GLY A 104 11.80 -18.02 -42.08
C GLY A 104 10.44 -18.25 -41.42
N PHE A 105 10.03 -19.52 -41.27
CA PHE A 105 8.79 -19.87 -40.55
C PHE A 105 8.86 -19.47 -39.06
N TYR A 106 9.96 -19.79 -38.37
CA TYR A 106 10.18 -19.39 -36.97
C TYR A 106 10.15 -17.87 -36.77
N HIS A 107 10.74 -17.10 -37.70
CA HIS A 107 10.71 -15.65 -37.70
C HIS A 107 9.26 -15.13 -37.67
N ILE A 108 8.40 -15.62 -38.59
CA ILE A 108 7.00 -15.20 -38.69
C ILE A 108 6.17 -15.59 -37.46
N LEU A 109 6.47 -16.71 -36.80
CA LEU A 109 5.84 -17.08 -35.52
C LEU A 109 6.13 -16.04 -34.42
N ILE A 110 7.40 -15.66 -34.26
CA ILE A 110 7.85 -14.68 -33.25
C ILE A 110 7.29 -13.28 -33.55
N TRP A 111 7.22 -12.89 -34.82
CA TRP A 111 6.57 -11.65 -35.24
C TRP A 111 5.08 -11.61 -34.89
N THR A 112 4.36 -12.65 -35.26
CA THR A 112 2.90 -12.75 -35.03
C THR A 112 2.59 -12.76 -33.53
N ALA A 113 3.42 -13.42 -32.73
CA ALA A 113 3.33 -13.39 -31.27
C ALA A 113 3.56 -11.97 -30.72
N TYR A 114 4.53 -11.22 -31.27
CA TYR A 114 4.80 -9.83 -30.89
C TYR A 114 3.64 -8.88 -31.22
N CYS A 115 3.00 -9.03 -32.39
CA CYS A 115 1.80 -8.26 -32.75
C CYS A 115 0.69 -8.46 -31.72
N SER A 116 0.29 -9.70 -31.47
CA SER A 116 -0.78 -10.02 -30.51
C SER A 116 -0.43 -9.60 -29.08
N ALA A 117 0.82 -9.79 -28.64
CA ALA A 117 1.27 -9.35 -27.31
C ALA A 117 1.18 -7.82 -27.13
N SER A 118 1.46 -7.06 -28.20
CA SER A 118 1.34 -5.60 -28.21
C SER A 118 -0.12 -5.13 -28.12
N GLU A 119 -1.03 -5.80 -28.83
CA GLU A 119 -2.48 -5.54 -28.77
C GLU A 119 -3.05 -5.83 -27.38
N VAL A 120 -2.69 -6.97 -26.77
CA VAL A 120 -3.06 -7.33 -25.39
C VAL A 120 -2.57 -6.28 -24.39
N LEU A 121 -1.35 -5.76 -24.57
CA LEU A 121 -0.80 -4.68 -23.76
C LEU A 121 -1.59 -3.36 -23.95
N ALA A 122 -2.01 -3.03 -25.18
CA ALA A 122 -2.82 -1.86 -25.48
C ALA A 122 -4.22 -1.95 -24.83
N ILE A 123 -4.91 -3.10 -24.93
CA ILE A 123 -6.19 -3.35 -24.24
C ILE A 123 -5.99 -3.18 -22.72
N ASN A 124 -4.90 -3.71 -22.15
CA ASN A 124 -4.61 -3.54 -20.73
C ASN A 124 -4.49 -2.06 -20.34
N ARG A 125 -3.86 -1.20 -21.15
CA ARG A 125 -3.81 0.26 -20.91
C ARG A 125 -5.21 0.88 -20.97
N VAL A 126 -5.95 0.66 -22.05
CA VAL A 126 -7.31 1.23 -22.25
C VAL A 126 -8.23 0.87 -21.08
N MET A 127 -8.24 -0.39 -20.68
CA MET A 127 -9.14 -0.89 -19.64
C MET A 127 -8.87 -0.30 -18.25
N ILE A 128 -7.65 0.17 -17.96
CA ILE A 128 -7.35 0.89 -16.71
C ILE A 128 -8.10 2.24 -16.65
N PHE A 129 -8.28 2.91 -17.78
CA PHE A 129 -8.98 4.20 -17.86
C PHE A 129 -10.49 4.04 -18.07
N VAL A 130 -10.92 3.05 -18.85
CA VAL A 130 -12.34 2.77 -19.15
C VAL A 130 -13.06 2.13 -17.95
N SER A 131 -12.50 1.08 -17.35
CA SER A 131 -13.13 0.44 -16.19
C SER A 131 -12.16 -0.40 -15.35
N LYS A 132 -11.80 0.14 -14.19
CA LYS A 132 -10.97 -0.57 -13.20
C LYS A 132 -11.54 -1.94 -12.80
N ARG A 133 -12.87 -2.10 -12.77
CA ARG A 133 -13.53 -3.39 -12.46
C ARG A 133 -13.15 -4.46 -13.48
N TRP A 134 -13.21 -4.14 -14.77
CA TRP A 134 -12.86 -5.08 -15.85
C TRP A 134 -11.34 -5.27 -15.97
N SER A 135 -10.54 -4.21 -15.76
CA SER A 135 -9.07 -4.33 -15.72
C SER A 135 -8.60 -5.31 -14.63
N THR A 136 -9.11 -5.18 -13.40
CA THR A 136 -8.87 -6.13 -12.30
C THR A 136 -9.39 -7.54 -12.65
N LEU A 137 -10.59 -7.66 -13.25
CA LEU A 137 -11.16 -8.96 -13.59
C LEU A 137 -10.27 -9.74 -14.58
N LEU A 138 -9.82 -9.08 -15.65
CA LEU A 138 -9.15 -9.70 -16.81
C LEU A 138 -7.64 -9.84 -16.64
N TYR A 139 -6.99 -8.95 -15.90
CA TYR A 139 -5.52 -8.86 -15.88
C TYR A 139 -4.87 -9.07 -14.50
N GLU A 140 -5.61 -9.08 -13.39
CA GLU A 140 -4.99 -9.16 -12.07
C GLU A 140 -4.56 -10.58 -11.65
N GLY A 141 -3.52 -10.68 -10.80
CA GLY A 141 -3.05 -11.94 -10.24
C GLY A 141 -2.52 -12.92 -11.30
N ARG A 142 -3.01 -14.15 -11.31
CA ARG A 142 -2.63 -15.18 -12.29
C ARG A 142 -3.36 -15.04 -13.64
N ARG A 143 -4.43 -14.23 -13.71
CA ARG A 143 -5.28 -14.14 -14.93
C ARG A 143 -4.59 -13.48 -16.11
N THR A 144 -3.58 -12.63 -15.87
CA THR A 144 -2.68 -12.14 -16.92
C THR A 144 -2.17 -13.24 -17.85
N TRP A 145 -1.90 -14.45 -17.33
CA TRP A 145 -1.38 -15.58 -18.10
C TRP A 145 -2.41 -16.22 -19.04
N LEU A 146 -3.72 -15.99 -18.84
CA LEU A 146 -4.75 -16.43 -19.78
C LEU A 146 -4.60 -15.75 -21.15
N TRP A 147 -4.04 -14.53 -21.17
CA TRP A 147 -3.74 -13.84 -22.43
C TRP A 147 -2.59 -14.47 -23.22
N MET A 148 -1.75 -15.33 -22.61
CA MET A 148 -0.82 -16.15 -23.39
C MET A 148 -1.55 -17.16 -24.26
N ILE A 149 -2.71 -17.66 -23.82
CA ILE A 149 -3.55 -18.54 -24.64
C ILE A 149 -4.06 -17.74 -25.84
N VAL A 150 -4.54 -16.51 -25.64
CA VAL A 150 -4.97 -15.61 -26.73
C VAL A 150 -3.85 -15.37 -27.74
N ILE A 151 -2.63 -15.07 -27.29
CA ILE A 151 -1.46 -14.86 -28.15
C ILE A 151 -1.13 -16.13 -28.94
N LEU A 152 -1.08 -17.31 -28.29
CA LEU A 152 -0.78 -18.58 -28.95
C LEU A 152 -1.88 -19.02 -29.93
N THR A 153 -3.15 -18.80 -29.59
CA THR A 153 -4.30 -19.05 -30.48
C THR A 153 -4.28 -18.12 -31.69
N TYR A 154 -3.90 -16.84 -31.52
CA TYR A 154 -3.73 -15.90 -32.62
C TYR A 154 -2.62 -16.35 -33.58
N VAL A 155 -1.44 -16.71 -33.05
CA VAL A 155 -0.34 -17.27 -33.85
C VAL A 155 -0.78 -18.52 -34.61
N GLY A 156 -1.45 -19.46 -33.93
CA GLY A 156 -1.98 -20.67 -34.56
C GLY A 156 -3.00 -20.39 -35.68
N ALA A 157 -3.91 -19.43 -35.47
CA ALA A 157 -4.88 -19.03 -36.49
C ALA A 157 -4.23 -18.36 -37.71
N CYS A 158 -3.23 -17.49 -37.49
CA CYS A 158 -2.47 -16.87 -38.57
C CYS A 158 -1.65 -17.87 -39.39
N VAL A 159 -1.08 -18.89 -38.75
CA VAL A 159 -0.40 -20.01 -39.43
C VAL A 159 -1.39 -20.85 -40.22
N ALA A 160 -2.54 -21.19 -39.63
CA ALA A 160 -3.59 -21.98 -40.28
C ALA A 160 -4.26 -21.25 -41.46
N TRP A 161 -4.16 -19.91 -41.53
CA TRP A 161 -4.66 -19.12 -42.67
C TRP A 161 -3.89 -19.41 -43.95
N VAL A 162 -2.58 -19.69 -43.86
CA VAL A 162 -1.72 -19.90 -45.03
C VAL A 162 -0.86 -21.18 -44.81
N PRO A 163 -1.48 -22.37 -44.86
CA PRO A 163 -0.82 -23.63 -44.49
C PRO A 163 0.33 -24.02 -45.43
N ASP A 164 0.26 -23.63 -46.70
CA ASP A 164 1.27 -23.94 -47.73
C ASP A 164 2.39 -22.88 -47.82
N ALA A 165 2.44 -21.91 -46.89
CA ALA A 165 3.36 -20.78 -46.92
C ALA A 165 4.85 -21.20 -46.81
N LYS A 166 5.59 -21.05 -47.91
CA LYS A 166 7.06 -21.13 -47.91
C LYS A 166 7.65 -19.76 -47.57
N TYR A 167 8.08 -19.61 -46.33
CA TYR A 167 8.89 -18.48 -45.88
C TYR A 167 10.37 -18.82 -46.02
N ILE A 168 11.08 -18.18 -46.94
CA ILE A 168 12.52 -18.38 -47.16
C ILE A 168 13.24 -17.17 -46.57
N TYR A 169 14.17 -17.41 -45.64
CA TYR A 169 14.99 -16.32 -45.10
C TYR A 169 16.32 -16.19 -45.84
N ASP A 170 16.61 -14.98 -46.34
CA ASP A 170 17.93 -14.60 -46.86
C ASP A 170 18.50 -13.42 -46.05
N PRO A 171 19.77 -13.43 -45.62
CA PRO A 171 20.33 -12.35 -44.79
C PRO A 171 20.40 -10.97 -45.48
N ASN A 172 20.44 -10.92 -46.81
CA ASN A 172 20.58 -9.69 -47.60
C ASN A 172 19.24 -9.28 -48.26
N ALA A 173 18.34 -10.24 -48.52
CA ALA A 173 17.02 -10.00 -49.09
C ALA A 173 15.84 -10.09 -48.09
N GLY A 174 16.06 -10.50 -46.84
CA GLY A 174 15.06 -10.57 -45.76
C GLY A 174 14.19 -11.83 -45.79
N VAL A 175 13.03 -11.79 -45.14
CA VAL A 175 12.00 -12.85 -45.24
C VAL A 175 11.27 -12.73 -46.59
N ILE A 176 11.50 -13.69 -47.47
CA ILE A 176 10.82 -13.84 -48.77
C ILE A 176 9.66 -14.81 -48.61
N TYR A 177 8.54 -14.51 -49.29
CA TYR A 177 7.33 -15.34 -49.34
C TYR A 177 6.98 -15.66 -50.79
N ASP A 178 6.44 -16.86 -51.02
CA ASP A 178 6.18 -17.59 -52.29
C ASP A 178 5.56 -16.76 -53.45
N TRP A 179 6.34 -15.81 -53.98
CA TRP A 179 6.14 -14.98 -55.18
C TRP A 179 4.80 -14.24 -55.34
N HIS A 180 4.01 -14.19 -54.28
CA HIS A 180 2.67 -13.61 -54.24
C HIS A 180 2.48 -12.66 -53.07
N PHE A 181 1.45 -11.83 -53.14
CA PHE A 181 1.09 -10.89 -52.09
C PHE A 181 0.71 -11.65 -50.81
N ASN A 182 1.54 -11.56 -49.76
CA ASN A 182 1.26 -12.24 -48.49
C ASN A 182 0.11 -11.54 -47.75
N GLN A 183 -1.11 -12.00 -48.02
CA GLN A 183 -2.34 -11.46 -47.45
C GLN A 183 -2.35 -11.52 -45.91
N MET A 184 -1.83 -12.58 -45.29
CA MET A 184 -1.71 -12.68 -43.83
C MET A 184 -0.76 -11.61 -43.27
N HIS A 185 0.42 -11.45 -43.87
CA HIS A 185 1.42 -10.51 -43.39
C HIS A 185 0.93 -9.06 -43.53
N VAL A 186 0.33 -8.73 -44.68
CA VAL A 186 -0.32 -7.43 -44.92
C VAL A 186 -1.44 -7.21 -43.90
N PHE A 187 -2.38 -8.15 -43.79
CA PHE A 187 -3.53 -8.03 -42.90
C PHE A 187 -3.10 -7.86 -41.43
N ASN A 188 -2.17 -8.68 -40.93
CA ASN A 188 -1.63 -8.58 -39.57
C ASN A 188 -1.01 -7.20 -39.30
N ASN A 189 -0.24 -6.64 -40.24
CA ASN A 189 0.34 -5.30 -40.09
C ASN A 189 -0.72 -4.19 -40.05
N PHE A 190 -1.67 -4.18 -41.00
CA PHE A 190 -2.72 -3.16 -41.06
C PHE A 190 -3.73 -3.30 -39.91
N PHE A 191 -4.09 -4.53 -39.53
CA PHE A 191 -4.95 -4.82 -38.38
C PHE A 191 -4.32 -4.31 -37.09
N LYS A 192 -3.05 -4.66 -36.82
CA LYS A 192 -2.29 -4.17 -35.67
C LYS A 192 -2.26 -2.65 -35.64
N MET A 193 -1.87 -2.00 -36.74
CA MET A 193 -1.79 -0.54 -36.83
C MET A 193 -3.15 0.12 -36.52
N GLY A 194 -4.23 -0.36 -37.14
CA GLY A 194 -5.58 0.14 -36.91
C GLY A 194 -6.09 -0.12 -35.48
N PHE A 195 -5.80 -1.29 -34.92
CA PHE A 195 -6.18 -1.68 -33.56
C PHE A 195 -5.46 -0.84 -32.51
N LEU A 196 -4.13 -0.73 -32.62
CA LEU A 196 -3.30 0.06 -31.72
C LEU A 196 -3.69 1.54 -31.80
N THR A 197 -3.80 2.12 -33.00
CA THR A 197 -4.27 3.50 -33.23
C THR A 197 -5.64 3.74 -32.56
N THR A 198 -6.61 2.85 -32.77
CA THR A 198 -7.94 2.95 -32.17
C THR A 198 -7.88 2.90 -30.64
N ALA A 199 -7.08 1.99 -30.08
CA ALA A 199 -6.85 1.90 -28.64
C ALA A 199 -6.24 3.20 -28.07
N TYR A 200 -5.34 3.87 -28.80
CA TYR A 200 -4.78 5.16 -28.37
C TYR A 200 -5.76 6.32 -28.47
N VAL A 201 -6.58 6.38 -29.52
CA VAL A 201 -7.64 7.40 -29.63
C VAL A 201 -8.62 7.26 -28.46
N ILE A 202 -9.04 6.03 -28.13
CA ILE A 202 -9.89 5.76 -26.96
C ILE A 202 -9.17 6.14 -25.65
N MET A 203 -7.91 5.74 -25.47
CA MET A 203 -7.14 6.08 -24.28
C MET A 203 -6.96 7.60 -24.10
N LEU A 204 -6.63 8.32 -25.18
CA LEU A 204 -6.44 9.77 -25.17
C LEU A 204 -7.76 10.49 -24.94
N ALA A 205 -8.86 10.08 -25.57
CA ALA A 205 -10.19 10.59 -25.30
C ALA A 205 -10.60 10.37 -23.83
N CYS A 206 -10.32 9.20 -23.24
CA CYS A 206 -10.56 8.94 -21.82
C CYS A 206 -9.71 9.85 -20.92
N ILE A 207 -8.44 10.08 -21.24
CA ILE A 207 -7.56 11.00 -20.49
C ILE A 207 -8.09 12.43 -20.59
N LEU A 208 -8.41 12.92 -21.80
CA LEU A 208 -8.91 14.28 -22.02
C LEU A 208 -10.28 14.52 -21.36
N TYR A 209 -11.18 13.54 -21.41
CA TYR A 209 -12.47 13.59 -20.72
C TYR A 209 -12.30 13.63 -19.19
N GLN A 210 -11.41 12.79 -18.64
CA GLN A 210 -11.10 12.81 -17.20
C GLN A 210 -10.39 14.10 -16.76
N VAL A 211 -9.65 14.77 -17.64
CA VAL A 211 -9.02 16.09 -17.39
C VAL A 211 -10.04 17.23 -17.47
N LYS A 212 -11.00 17.21 -18.42
CA LYS A 212 -12.05 18.23 -18.53
C LYS A 212 -13.13 18.13 -17.44
N GLY A 213 -13.45 16.91 -16.98
CA GLY A 213 -14.58 16.66 -16.08
C GLY A 213 -14.32 16.79 -14.57
N SER A 214 -13.12 17.18 -14.12
CA SER A 214 -12.80 17.20 -12.67
C SER A 214 -11.59 18.06 -12.30
N MET A 215 -11.72 18.90 -11.26
CA MET A 215 -10.60 19.59 -10.59
C MET A 215 -9.75 18.62 -9.72
N VAL A 216 -9.38 17.46 -10.26
CA VAL A 216 -8.62 16.42 -9.56
C VAL A 216 -7.24 16.29 -10.19
N LYS A 217 -6.20 16.78 -9.51
CA LYS A 217 -4.81 16.44 -9.83
C LYS A 217 -4.58 14.94 -9.56
N LYS A 218 -4.76 14.11 -10.59
CA LYS A 218 -4.30 12.71 -10.61
C LYS A 218 -2.80 12.65 -10.92
N GLU A 219 -2.17 11.55 -10.51
CA GLU A 219 -0.71 11.42 -10.55
C GLU A 219 -0.10 11.60 -11.96
N SER A 220 0.95 12.42 -12.02
CA SER A 220 1.78 12.65 -13.21
C SER A 220 2.43 11.35 -13.74
N SER A 221 2.53 10.29 -12.94
CA SER A 221 3.12 8.99 -13.30
C SER A 221 2.29 8.22 -14.34
N GLN A 222 0.97 8.14 -14.19
CA GLN A 222 0.12 7.36 -15.10
C GLN A 222 0.06 7.98 -16.49
N ILE A 223 -0.07 9.31 -16.57
CA ILE A 223 -0.02 10.04 -17.86
C ILE A 223 1.33 9.83 -18.55
N LYS A 224 2.44 9.86 -17.79
CA LYS A 224 3.78 9.55 -18.34
C LYS A 224 3.88 8.12 -18.89
N ILE A 225 3.31 7.13 -18.20
CA ILE A 225 3.30 5.73 -18.68
C ILE A 225 2.44 5.59 -19.96
N SER A 226 1.28 6.24 -20.03
CA SER A 226 0.46 6.26 -21.25
C SER A 226 1.16 6.93 -22.44
N LEU A 227 1.89 8.03 -22.20
CA LEU A 227 2.70 8.68 -23.24
C LEU A 227 3.86 7.79 -23.72
N ILE A 228 4.48 7.01 -22.83
CA ILE A 228 5.51 6.03 -23.20
C ILE A 228 4.92 4.95 -24.12
N THR A 229 3.75 4.41 -23.78
CA THR A 229 3.09 3.41 -24.65
C THR A 229 2.70 4.01 -26.00
N LEU A 230 2.27 5.28 -26.04
CA LEU A 230 2.00 5.99 -27.30
C LEU A 230 3.25 6.14 -28.17
N SER A 231 4.40 6.51 -27.59
CA SER A 231 5.67 6.63 -28.34
C SER A 231 6.17 5.29 -28.88
N ILE A 232 6.06 4.21 -28.10
CA ILE A 232 6.44 2.86 -28.52
C ILE A 232 5.60 2.39 -29.70
N ALA A 233 4.31 2.72 -29.69
CA ALA A 233 3.41 2.28 -30.73
C ALA A 233 3.50 3.11 -32.01
N ALA A 234 3.68 4.43 -31.90
CA ALA A 234 4.01 5.25 -33.07
C ALA A 234 5.28 4.75 -33.76
N LEU A 235 6.30 4.31 -32.99
CA LEU A 235 7.48 3.66 -33.54
C LEU A 235 7.15 2.30 -34.19
N ALA A 236 6.26 1.50 -33.60
CA ALA A 236 5.82 0.22 -34.18
C ALA A 236 5.08 0.39 -35.50
N ASP A 237 4.19 1.37 -35.59
CA ASP A 237 3.41 1.67 -36.79
C ASP A 237 4.29 2.28 -37.89
N ILE A 238 5.25 3.15 -37.54
CA ILE A 238 6.26 3.67 -38.48
C ILE A 238 7.18 2.55 -39.01
N GLY A 239 7.66 1.66 -38.12
CA GLY A 239 8.52 0.54 -38.51
C GLY A 239 7.79 -0.46 -39.42
N ALA A 240 6.55 -0.82 -39.06
CA ALA A 240 5.69 -1.69 -39.87
C ALA A 240 5.37 -1.05 -41.23
N LEU A 241 4.95 0.22 -41.26
CA LEU A 241 4.66 0.92 -42.52
C LEU A 241 5.92 1.04 -43.40
N GLY A 242 7.07 1.34 -42.81
CA GLY A 242 8.36 1.37 -43.50
C GLY A 242 8.71 0.02 -44.13
N TYR A 243 8.60 -1.08 -43.37
CA TYR A 243 8.77 -2.44 -43.89
C TYR A 243 7.78 -2.75 -45.03
N MET A 244 6.50 -2.41 -44.88
CA MET A 244 5.48 -2.68 -45.89
C MET A 244 5.70 -1.89 -47.20
N VAL A 245 6.06 -0.61 -47.09
CA VAL A 245 6.41 0.27 -48.22
C VAL A 245 7.64 -0.26 -48.95
N VAL A 246 8.70 -0.59 -48.21
CA VAL A 246 9.97 -1.09 -48.77
C VAL A 246 9.83 -2.54 -49.26
N GLY A 247 8.91 -3.33 -48.72
CA GLY A 247 8.61 -4.69 -49.16
C GLY A 247 7.81 -4.72 -50.47
N TYR A 248 6.65 -4.08 -50.51
CA TYR A 248 5.58 -4.41 -51.46
C TYR A 248 5.25 -3.34 -52.53
N LEU A 249 5.76 -2.10 -52.43
CA LEU A 249 5.55 -1.09 -53.49
C LEU A 249 6.60 -1.22 -54.61
N PRO A 250 6.28 -0.79 -55.85
CA PRO A 250 7.26 -0.73 -56.95
C PRO A 250 8.36 0.30 -56.64
N LYS A 251 9.61 -0.01 -57.02
CA LYS A 251 10.83 0.68 -56.53
C LYS A 251 11.68 1.19 -57.68
N ASN A 252 12.35 2.33 -57.46
CA ASN A 252 13.51 2.73 -58.26
C ASN A 252 14.66 1.72 -58.06
N SER A 253 15.53 1.55 -59.06
CA SER A 253 16.59 0.52 -59.12
C SER A 253 17.41 0.36 -57.83
N PHE A 254 17.84 1.46 -57.20
CA PHE A 254 18.61 1.44 -55.95
C PHE A 254 17.82 0.90 -54.74
N VAL A 255 16.53 1.24 -54.63
CA VAL A 255 15.66 0.78 -53.52
C VAL A 255 15.21 -0.65 -53.76
N GLY A 256 15.05 -1.07 -55.02
CA GLY A 256 14.79 -2.46 -55.39
C GLY A 256 15.91 -3.40 -54.91
N GLN A 257 17.16 -3.08 -55.30
CA GLN A 257 18.34 -3.89 -55.00
C GLN A 257 18.71 -4.01 -53.51
N ASN A 258 18.20 -3.11 -52.66
CA ASN A 258 18.51 -3.09 -51.22
C ASN A 258 17.26 -3.19 -50.34
N ALA A 259 16.10 -3.55 -50.92
CA ALA A 259 14.82 -3.57 -50.23
C ALA A 259 14.85 -4.45 -48.96
N GLY A 260 15.40 -5.66 -49.05
CA GLY A 260 15.51 -6.59 -47.93
C GLY A 260 16.30 -5.99 -46.76
N VAL A 261 17.52 -5.51 -47.04
CA VAL A 261 18.38 -4.84 -46.04
C VAL A 261 17.67 -3.65 -45.39
N ILE A 262 17.02 -2.79 -46.17
CA ILE A 262 16.32 -1.60 -45.64
C ILE A 262 15.13 -2.02 -44.76
N ALA A 263 14.37 -3.04 -45.18
CA ALA A 263 13.26 -3.59 -44.42
C ALA A 263 13.72 -4.21 -43.08
N GLU A 264 14.79 -5.01 -43.09
CA GLU A 264 15.39 -5.59 -41.89
C GLU A 264 15.92 -4.49 -40.94
N LEU A 265 16.57 -3.44 -41.47
CA LEU A 265 17.03 -2.30 -40.69
C LEU A 265 15.87 -1.52 -40.04
N CYS A 266 14.74 -1.34 -40.73
CA CYS A 266 13.51 -0.77 -40.15
C CYS A 266 12.98 -1.63 -38.99
N TRP A 267 13.06 -2.95 -39.12
CA TRP A 267 12.63 -3.90 -38.10
C TRP A 267 13.55 -3.90 -36.86
N ILE A 268 14.86 -3.88 -37.07
CA ILE A 268 15.86 -3.73 -36.00
C ILE A 268 15.67 -2.40 -35.29
N ALA A 269 15.43 -1.30 -36.02
CA ALA A 269 15.21 0.02 -35.46
C ALA A 269 13.95 0.09 -34.57
N LEU A 270 12.88 -0.63 -34.92
CA LEU A 270 11.71 -0.78 -34.07
C LEU A 270 12.08 -1.40 -32.72
N HIS A 271 12.60 -2.63 -32.70
CA HIS A 271 12.85 -3.35 -31.45
C HIS A 271 14.03 -2.79 -30.64
N ALA A 272 15.01 -2.14 -31.28
CA ALA A 272 16.05 -1.39 -30.56
C ALA A 272 15.49 -0.09 -29.94
N GLY A 273 14.58 0.59 -30.65
CA GLY A 273 13.96 1.82 -30.19
C GLY A 273 13.00 1.61 -29.02
N THR A 274 12.28 0.48 -28.92
CA THR A 274 11.45 0.17 -27.73
C THR A 274 12.31 0.15 -26.45
N GLY A 275 13.48 -0.50 -26.50
CA GLY A 275 14.42 -0.54 -25.38
C GLY A 275 14.97 0.84 -25.00
N ILE A 276 15.36 1.65 -25.99
CA ILE A 276 15.79 3.04 -25.74
C ILE A 276 14.68 3.87 -25.09
N ILE A 277 13.43 3.72 -25.52
CA ILE A 277 12.28 4.41 -24.92
C ILE A 277 12.07 3.96 -23.46
N TYR A 278 12.18 2.67 -23.16
CA TYR A 278 12.12 2.18 -21.78
C TYR A 278 13.26 2.73 -20.92
N LEU A 279 14.50 2.73 -21.41
CA LEU A 279 15.67 3.28 -20.73
C LEU A 279 15.55 4.78 -20.44
N CYS A 280 15.01 5.57 -21.37
CA CYS A 280 14.86 7.02 -21.23
C CYS A 280 13.67 7.42 -20.34
N PHE A 281 12.56 6.70 -20.41
CA PHE A 281 11.30 7.16 -19.84
C PHE A 281 10.71 6.24 -18.75
N ASN A 282 10.90 4.91 -18.79
CA ASN A 282 10.37 4.02 -17.76
C ASN A 282 11.09 4.25 -16.41
N GLN A 283 10.32 4.37 -15.33
CA GLN A 283 10.89 4.64 -14.01
C GLN A 283 11.63 3.43 -13.44
N ALA A 284 11.08 2.21 -13.61
CA ALA A 284 11.67 0.99 -13.07
C ALA A 284 13.07 0.73 -13.64
N VAL A 285 13.21 0.89 -14.96
CA VAL A 285 14.48 0.76 -15.70
C VAL A 285 15.48 1.82 -15.24
N ARG A 286 15.10 3.10 -15.26
CA ARG A 286 16.00 4.20 -14.84
C ARG A 286 16.49 4.07 -13.41
N ASP A 287 15.66 3.60 -12.49
CA ASP A 287 16.09 3.36 -11.13
C ASP A 287 17.07 2.18 -11.01
N GLN A 288 17.02 1.18 -11.90
CA GLN A 288 18.10 0.18 -12.01
C GLN A 288 19.36 0.74 -12.66
N PHE A 289 19.22 1.56 -13.71
CA PHE A 289 20.37 2.12 -14.44
C PHE A 289 21.21 3.03 -13.55
N ARG A 290 20.56 3.80 -12.66
CA ARG A 290 21.20 4.61 -11.61
C ARG A 290 21.93 3.78 -10.54
N VAL A 291 21.46 2.57 -10.25
CA VAL A 291 22.14 1.64 -9.32
C VAL A 291 23.39 1.06 -9.99
N LEU A 292 23.30 0.65 -11.25
CA LEU A 292 24.44 0.20 -12.06
C LEU A 292 25.55 1.25 -12.21
N ARG A 293 25.19 2.52 -12.48
CA ARG A 293 26.14 3.64 -12.52
C ARG A 293 26.69 4.07 -11.14
N GLY A 294 26.44 3.32 -10.07
CA GLY A 294 26.97 3.61 -8.73
C GLY A 294 26.40 4.87 -8.06
N MET A 295 25.41 5.54 -8.67
CA MET A 295 24.84 6.81 -8.19
C MET A 295 23.93 6.63 -6.95
N LYS A 296 23.65 5.38 -6.56
CA LYS A 296 23.02 5.01 -5.28
C LYS A 296 23.85 3.93 -4.58
N LYS A 297 24.77 4.31 -3.67
CA LYS A 297 25.44 3.38 -2.74
C LYS A 297 24.53 3.00 -1.56
N THR A 298 23.40 2.35 -1.83
CA THR A 298 22.64 1.51 -0.89
C THR A 298 21.64 0.65 -1.67
N TRP A 299 21.78 -0.67 -1.59
CA TRP A 299 20.70 -1.59 -1.95
C TRP A 299 19.60 -1.51 -0.87
N VAL A 300 18.59 -0.67 -1.11
CA VAL A 300 17.31 -0.73 -0.41
C VAL A 300 16.24 -0.99 -1.45
N SER A 301 15.36 -1.95 -1.17
CA SER A 301 14.29 -2.38 -2.04
C SER A 301 13.40 -1.21 -2.47
N ALA A 302 13.52 -0.79 -3.73
CA ALA A 302 12.56 0.10 -4.37
C ALA A 302 11.23 -0.65 -4.52
N SER A 303 10.34 -0.49 -3.53
CA SER A 303 8.96 -0.92 -3.62
C SER A 303 8.16 0.12 -4.43
N PRO A 304 7.49 -0.27 -5.53
CA PRO A 304 6.50 0.59 -6.16
C PRO A 304 5.33 0.76 -5.21
N ARG A 305 5.14 1.98 -4.71
CA ARG A 305 3.91 2.34 -4.00
C ARG A 305 2.74 2.25 -4.99
N HIS A 306 1.59 1.82 -4.48
CA HIS A 306 0.32 1.66 -5.21
C HIS A 306 0.31 0.59 -6.31
N GLU A 307 0.38 -0.68 -5.90
CA GLU A 307 -0.86 -1.45 -5.69
C GLU A 307 -0.62 -2.76 -4.95
N ARG A 308 -1.17 -2.88 -3.73
CA ARG A 308 -1.45 -4.18 -3.12
C ARG A 308 -2.50 -4.11 -2.02
N PHE A 309 -3.56 -4.88 -2.21
CA PHE A 309 -4.37 -5.40 -1.10
C PHE A 309 -3.52 -6.36 -0.22
N LYS A 310 -4.00 -6.55 1.01
CA LYS A 310 -3.45 -7.36 2.11
C LYS A 310 -2.80 -8.70 1.72
N ALA A 311 -1.65 -9.00 2.33
CA ALA A 311 -1.21 -10.32 2.79
C ALA A 311 -0.04 -10.13 3.79
N ASP A 312 0.06 -10.99 4.80
CA ASP A 312 0.68 -10.68 6.10
C ASP A 312 2.18 -11.04 6.27
N GLU A 313 2.74 -10.65 7.43
CA GLU A 313 4.09 -10.98 7.90
C GLU A 313 4.25 -12.49 8.22
N HIS A 314 5.40 -13.10 7.88
CA HIS A 314 5.98 -14.21 8.68
C HIS A 314 7.48 -14.40 8.38
N PHE A 315 8.32 -14.23 9.43
CA PHE A 315 9.73 -14.68 9.61
C PHE A 315 10.79 -14.28 8.53
N GLU A 316 12.10 -14.19 8.81
CA GLU A 316 12.93 -15.01 9.72
C GLU A 316 13.79 -14.23 10.74
N LEU A 317 13.89 -14.78 11.95
CA LEU A 317 15.18 -14.99 12.60
C LEU A 317 15.74 -16.34 12.14
N THR A 318 16.96 -16.39 11.58
CA THR A 318 18.11 -17.20 12.04
C THR A 318 19.13 -17.39 10.91
N ARG A 319 20.36 -16.91 11.11
CA ARG A 319 21.55 -17.59 10.55
C ARG A 319 22.74 -17.51 11.50
N HIS A 320 23.06 -18.69 12.03
CA HIS A 320 24.37 -19.17 12.45
C HIS A 320 25.14 -18.43 13.57
N LEU A 321 24.94 -18.98 14.77
CA LEU A 321 26.06 -19.27 15.66
C LEU A 321 27.10 -20.18 14.96
N ARG A 322 28.38 -19.89 15.16
CA ARG A 322 29.46 -20.88 15.32
C ARG A 322 30.37 -20.40 16.45
N PHE A 323 30.50 -21.20 17.50
CA PHE A 323 31.64 -21.18 18.42
C PHE A 323 32.57 -22.34 18.03
N PRO A 324 33.89 -22.22 18.26
CA PRO A 324 34.53 -22.59 19.54
C PRO A 324 35.32 -21.40 20.11
N SER A 325 35.84 -21.28 21.34
CA SER A 325 35.74 -21.91 22.67
C SER A 325 37.12 -21.72 23.36
N ASN A 326 37.16 -20.98 24.47
CA ASN A 326 38.15 -21.02 25.59
C ASN A 326 39.65 -20.68 25.29
N SER A 327 40.20 -19.61 25.90
CA SER A 327 41.05 -19.58 27.14
C SER A 327 42.54 -19.93 26.88
N CYS A 328 43.60 -19.32 27.46
CA CYS A 328 43.75 -18.45 28.65
C CYS A 328 45.10 -17.65 28.60
N VAL A 329 45.11 -16.44 29.19
CA VAL A 329 46.09 -15.88 30.18
C VAL A 329 47.59 -15.63 29.84
N GLU A 330 48.05 -14.41 30.20
CA GLU A 330 49.45 -13.91 30.37
C GLU A 330 50.38 -13.80 29.13
N ARG A 331 51.43 -12.95 29.09
CA ARG A 331 52.15 -12.17 30.13
C ARG A 331 52.71 -10.83 29.58
N LEU A 332 53.20 -9.95 30.46
CA LEU A 332 53.90 -8.68 30.13
C LEU A 332 55.30 -8.90 29.52
N ALA A 333 55.74 -8.00 28.62
CA ALA A 333 57.12 -7.49 28.52
C ALA A 333 57.23 -6.31 27.53
N ASP A 334 58.35 -5.61 27.60
CA ASP A 334 58.60 -4.19 27.32
C ASP A 334 59.07 -3.79 25.89
N ASP A 335 58.88 -2.49 25.62
CA ASP A 335 59.76 -1.52 24.93
C ASP A 335 60.05 -1.40 23.40
N THR A 336 60.26 -0.13 23.03
CA THR A 336 60.98 0.50 21.90
C THR A 336 60.37 0.65 20.48
N ARG A 337 60.07 1.94 20.17
CA ARG A 337 60.37 2.68 18.93
C ARG A 337 60.03 2.07 17.55
N SER A 338 58.99 2.60 16.93
CA SER A 338 59.15 3.48 15.73
C SER A 338 57.81 4.12 15.30
N LEU A 339 57.87 5.37 14.85
CA LEU A 339 56.72 6.10 14.28
C LEU A 339 56.53 5.73 12.81
N PRO A 340 55.34 5.30 12.37
CA PRO A 340 54.94 5.37 10.95
C PRO A 340 54.37 6.77 10.63
N PRO A 341 54.53 7.25 9.37
CA PRO A 341 54.10 8.59 8.97
C PRO A 341 52.57 8.75 8.97
N ALA A 342 52.13 10.02 8.93
CA ALA A 342 50.74 10.46 9.07
C ALA A 342 49.73 9.74 8.14
N ALA A 343 49.20 8.61 8.60
CA ALA A 343 48.07 7.95 7.98
C ALA A 343 46.83 8.84 8.13
N SER A 344 46.37 9.42 7.03
CA SER A 344 45.14 10.20 6.98
C SER A 344 43.96 9.36 7.49
N ARG A 345 43.53 9.64 8.72
CA ARG A 345 42.33 9.05 9.31
C ARG A 345 41.14 9.42 8.43
N LYS A 346 40.74 8.52 7.53
CA LYS A 346 39.46 8.58 6.83
C LYS A 346 38.35 8.53 7.88
N MET A 347 37.92 9.71 8.32
CA MET A 347 36.80 9.89 9.23
C MET A 347 35.59 9.19 8.63
N LYS A 348 34.92 8.33 9.41
CA LYS A 348 33.75 7.59 8.90
C LYS A 348 32.67 8.61 8.51
N ARG A 349 31.97 8.34 7.40
CA ARG A 349 30.95 9.23 6.83
C ARG A 349 29.88 9.67 7.84
N ASP A 350 29.62 8.87 8.86
CA ASP A 350 28.59 9.12 9.86
C ASP A 350 29.04 10.08 10.98
N ASP A 351 30.36 10.20 11.23
CA ASP A 351 30.92 11.11 12.25
C ASP A 351 31.03 12.56 11.73
N GLU A 352 31.13 12.75 10.41
CA GLU A 352 31.29 14.07 9.77
C GLU A 352 30.05 15.00 9.88
N PHE A 353 28.88 14.44 10.23
CA PHE A 353 27.61 15.19 10.30
C PHE A 353 27.23 15.64 11.71
N SER A 354 27.72 15.00 12.77
CA SER A 354 27.50 15.47 14.14
C SER A 354 28.70 16.28 14.62
N LEU A 355 28.75 17.56 14.27
CA LEU A 355 29.64 18.51 14.93
C LEU A 355 29.33 18.51 16.44
N PRO A 356 30.27 18.12 17.32
CA PRO A 356 30.06 18.06 18.77
C PRO A 356 30.19 19.46 19.38
N LEU A 357 29.34 20.37 18.91
CA LEU A 357 29.24 21.76 19.34
C LEU A 357 27.88 21.96 20.03
N PRO A 358 27.84 22.48 21.27
CA PRO A 358 26.57 22.69 21.97
C PRO A 358 25.66 23.67 21.21
N PHE A 359 26.25 24.65 20.53
CA PHE A 359 25.60 25.67 19.70
C PHE A 359 25.44 25.29 18.21
N PHE A 360 25.62 24.03 17.83
CA PHE A 360 25.20 23.53 16.51
C PHE A 360 23.73 23.09 16.56
N HIS A 361 22.86 23.77 15.82
CA HIS A 361 21.40 23.54 15.82
C HIS A 361 20.92 22.70 14.63
N GLY A 362 21.78 22.46 13.64
CA GLY A 362 21.41 21.73 12.42
C GLY A 362 20.37 22.47 11.59
N ALA A 363 19.44 21.74 10.98
CA ALA A 363 18.42 22.27 10.08
C ALA A 363 17.21 22.84 10.83
N LEU A 364 17.44 23.62 11.88
CA LEU A 364 16.40 24.41 12.54
C LEU A 364 15.94 25.53 11.58
N LEU A 365 14.64 25.87 11.58
CA LEU A 365 14.11 26.89 10.67
C LEU A 365 14.56 28.31 11.08
N ASP A 366 14.63 29.23 10.11
CA ASP A 366 15.02 30.62 10.37
C ASP A 366 14.15 31.29 11.44
N GLU A 367 12.83 31.09 11.38
CA GLU A 367 11.87 31.62 12.36
C GLU A 367 12.16 31.14 13.80
N ASP A 368 12.61 29.89 13.96
CA ASP A 368 12.94 29.32 15.27
C ASP A 368 14.34 29.79 15.72
N VAL A 369 15.31 29.89 14.80
CA VAL A 369 16.65 30.41 15.05
C VAL A 369 16.61 31.89 15.47
N ASP A 370 15.85 32.72 14.77
CA ASP A 370 15.75 34.15 15.05
C ASP A 370 15.07 34.43 16.40
N LYS A 371 14.24 33.50 16.90
CA LYS A 371 13.65 33.53 18.25
C LYS A 371 14.60 33.07 19.36
N LEU A 372 15.62 32.28 19.05
CA LEU A 372 16.65 31.84 20.00
C LEU A 372 17.76 32.88 20.22
N LEU A 373 17.92 33.82 19.29
CA LEU A 373 18.97 34.85 19.28
C LEU A 373 18.42 36.18 19.81
N VAL A 374 18.55 36.38 21.13
CA VAL A 374 17.86 37.44 21.87
C VAL A 374 18.73 38.70 22.00
N SER A 375 19.96 38.54 22.46
CA SER A 375 20.89 39.62 22.81
C SER A 375 21.94 39.84 21.73
N GLU A 376 22.41 41.08 21.52
CA GLU A 376 23.49 41.38 20.57
C GLU A 376 24.74 40.51 20.85
N GLY A 377 25.27 39.87 19.80
CA GLY A 377 26.37 38.92 19.91
C GLY A 377 25.99 37.51 20.37
N ASP A 378 24.70 37.19 20.56
CA ASP A 378 24.23 35.80 20.58
C ASP A 378 24.56 35.13 19.25
N TYR A 379 25.04 33.88 19.26
CA TYR A 379 25.35 33.15 18.04
C TYR A 379 25.10 31.64 18.11
N LEU A 380 24.84 31.03 16.95
CA LEU A 380 24.71 29.58 16.77
C LEU A 380 25.10 29.15 15.35
N ILE A 381 25.22 27.84 15.11
CA ILE A 381 25.45 27.29 13.77
C ILE A 381 24.20 26.57 13.27
N GLN A 382 23.71 26.96 12.09
CA GLN A 382 22.57 26.38 11.39
C GLN A 382 23.06 25.65 10.12
N THR A 383 22.28 24.68 9.62
CA THR A 383 22.49 24.08 8.29
C THR A 383 21.29 24.30 7.38
N LYS A 384 21.55 24.48 6.08
CA LYS A 384 20.49 24.59 5.06
C LYS A 384 20.80 23.72 3.84
N TYR A 385 19.77 23.15 3.25
CA TYR A 385 19.87 22.38 2.00
C TYR A 385 19.54 23.28 0.80
N GLU A 386 20.50 23.48 -0.10
CA GLU A 386 20.31 24.18 -1.37
C GLU A 386 20.10 23.19 -2.52
N ARG A 387 19.24 23.57 -3.49
CA ARG A 387 19.04 22.76 -4.70
C ARG A 387 20.36 22.69 -5.49
N GLY A 388 20.76 21.47 -5.86
CA GLY A 388 22.00 21.20 -6.59
C GLY A 388 23.19 20.78 -5.71
N HIS A 389 23.19 21.13 -4.42
CA HIS A 389 24.28 20.77 -3.51
C HIS A 389 24.08 19.37 -2.91
N MET A 390 25.14 18.53 -2.92
CA MET A 390 25.11 17.20 -2.30
C MET A 390 25.21 17.21 -0.77
N ARG A 391 25.67 18.33 -0.19
CA ARG A 391 25.88 18.54 1.24
C ARG A 391 25.13 19.81 1.67
N PRO A 392 24.54 19.88 2.87
CA PRO A 392 23.97 21.12 3.37
C PRO A 392 25.08 22.14 3.64
N ARG A 393 24.82 23.42 3.37
CA ARG A 393 25.69 24.53 3.74
C ARG A 393 25.58 24.80 5.23
N LEU A 394 26.66 25.33 5.80
CA LEU A 394 26.73 25.72 7.21
C LEU A 394 26.67 27.24 7.28
N TYR A 395 25.90 27.77 8.22
CA TYR A 395 25.81 29.19 8.48
C TYR A 395 26.13 29.46 9.94
N LEU A 396 27.06 30.38 10.20
CA LEU A 396 27.16 31.05 11.50
C LEU A 396 26.06 32.11 11.55
N VAL A 397 25.15 31.98 12.50
CA VAL A 397 24.01 32.87 12.67
C VAL A 397 24.23 33.70 13.93
N ILE A 398 24.14 35.03 13.83
CA ILE A 398 24.56 35.97 14.87
C ILE A 398 23.51 37.07 15.01
N LYS A 399 23.18 37.48 16.23
CA LYS A 399 22.38 38.67 16.51
C LYS A 399 23.22 39.93 16.35
N GLY A 400 23.00 40.69 15.27
CA GLY A 400 23.46 42.08 15.16
C GLY A 400 22.51 43.03 15.90
N LYS A 401 22.76 44.35 15.80
CA LYS A 401 22.01 45.37 16.55
C LYS A 401 20.51 45.36 16.22
N GLU A 402 20.17 45.39 14.94
CA GLU A 402 18.78 45.43 14.47
C GLU A 402 18.26 44.05 14.04
N ARG A 403 19.11 43.24 13.39
CA ARG A 403 18.70 42.01 12.71
C ARG A 403 19.71 40.89 12.85
N THR A 404 19.21 39.66 12.72
CA THR A 404 20.07 38.47 12.64
C THR A 404 20.86 38.46 11.32
N ARG A 405 22.17 38.23 11.40
CA ARG A 405 23.06 38.00 10.26
C ARG A 405 23.36 36.50 10.11
N ARG A 406 23.53 36.03 8.88
CA ARG A 406 23.88 34.64 8.53
C ARG A 406 25.12 34.65 7.64
N VAL A 407 26.25 34.12 8.13
CA VAL A 407 27.55 34.08 7.44
C VAL A 407 27.80 32.66 6.96
N ASP A 408 28.07 32.49 5.66
CA ASP A 408 28.35 31.19 5.04
C ASP A 408 29.71 30.65 5.51
N ILE A 409 29.70 29.43 6.07
CA ILE A 409 30.89 28.66 6.40
C ILE A 409 31.12 27.65 5.27
N GLN A 410 32.09 27.96 4.41
CA GLN A 410 32.43 27.15 3.25
C GLN A 410 33.25 25.93 3.65
N ARG A 411 32.93 24.78 3.08
CA ARG A 411 33.74 23.56 3.19
C ARG A 411 34.80 23.59 2.07
N VAL A 412 36.07 23.51 2.44
CA VAL A 412 37.23 23.49 1.53
C VAL A 412 38.10 22.27 1.85
N GLU A 413 39.03 21.91 0.96
CA GLU A 413 39.86 20.70 1.16
C GLU A 413 40.68 20.73 2.45
N SER A 414 41.16 21.91 2.85
CA SER A 414 41.89 22.14 4.10
C SER A 414 41.02 22.38 5.35
N GLY A 415 39.69 22.20 5.25
CA GLY A 415 38.76 22.30 6.37
C GLY A 415 37.59 23.26 6.12
N PHE A 416 37.48 24.31 6.92
CA PHE A 416 36.35 25.24 6.91
C PHE A 416 36.84 26.68 6.76
N ARG A 417 36.20 27.43 5.87
CA ARG A 417 36.54 28.83 5.52
C ARG A 417 35.37 29.77 5.81
N MET A 418 35.68 30.90 6.44
CA MET A 418 34.74 32.00 6.68
C MET A 418 35.52 33.32 6.71
N CYS A 419 34.99 34.38 6.08
CA CYS A 419 35.61 35.72 6.03
C CYS A 419 37.12 35.70 5.69
N GLY A 420 37.49 34.92 4.65
CA GLY A 420 38.88 34.77 4.18
C GLY A 420 39.81 33.92 5.05
N LYS A 421 39.41 33.55 6.28
CA LYS A 421 40.19 32.69 7.18
C LYS A 421 39.77 31.23 7.03
N THR A 422 40.74 30.31 7.11
CA THR A 422 40.52 28.87 6.95
C THR A 422 41.13 28.13 8.13
N HIS A 423 40.39 27.22 8.76
CA HIS A 423 40.83 26.37 9.87
C HIS A 423 40.41 24.91 9.62
N SER A 424 41.10 23.95 10.24
CA SER A 424 40.86 22.51 10.02
C SER A 424 39.50 22.04 10.54
N ASP A 425 38.96 22.67 11.59
CA ASP A 425 37.62 22.41 12.11
C ASP A 425 36.82 23.70 12.38
N VAL A 426 35.50 23.54 12.52
CA VAL A 426 34.57 24.66 12.74
C VAL A 426 34.74 25.28 14.14
N ARG A 427 35.21 24.52 15.15
CA ARG A 427 35.41 25.05 16.50
C ARG A 427 36.53 26.09 16.49
N GLN A 428 37.69 25.73 15.97
CA GLN A 428 38.85 26.62 15.83
C GLN A 428 38.51 27.86 14.99
N LEU A 429 37.72 27.69 13.92
CA LEU A 429 37.24 28.79 13.09
C LEU A 429 36.41 29.79 13.92
N ILE A 430 35.48 29.30 14.75
CA ILE A 430 34.66 30.17 15.62
C ILE A 430 35.52 30.80 16.73
N GLU A 431 36.37 30.02 17.41
CA GLU A 431 37.28 30.50 18.47
C GLU A 431 38.23 31.60 17.96
N PHE A 432 38.66 31.54 16.68
CA PHE A 432 39.41 32.61 16.05
C PHE A 432 38.62 33.94 15.97
N PHE A 433 37.32 33.87 15.62
CA PHE A 433 36.48 35.07 15.46
C PHE A 433 35.88 35.60 16.77
N VAL A 434 35.79 34.80 17.83
CA VAL A 434 35.23 35.23 19.13
C VAL A 434 35.86 36.54 19.66
N PRO A 435 37.19 36.66 19.84
CA PRO A 435 37.79 37.90 20.32
C PRO A 435 37.93 38.99 19.24
N ARG A 436 37.78 38.66 17.96
CA ARG A 436 38.06 39.57 16.83
C ARG A 436 36.80 40.27 16.29
N GLY A 437 35.64 39.64 16.47
CA GLY A 437 34.40 40.01 15.80
C GLY A 437 34.44 39.70 14.30
N ILE A 438 33.30 39.90 13.65
CA ILE A 438 33.10 39.70 12.20
C ILE A 438 32.55 40.99 11.60
N GLU A 439 33.18 41.47 10.54
CA GLU A 439 32.75 42.66 9.80
C GLU A 439 31.78 42.22 8.68
N ILE A 440 30.55 42.74 8.72
CA ILE A 440 29.45 42.38 7.81
C ILE A 440 28.69 43.66 7.42
N SER A 441 28.86 44.12 6.19
CA SER A 441 28.17 45.33 5.68
C SER A 441 28.32 46.52 6.64
N ASP A 442 29.57 46.89 6.90
CA ASP A 442 29.99 48.01 7.77
C ASP A 442 29.61 47.89 9.27
N GLU A 443 29.00 46.78 9.67
CA GLU A 443 28.72 46.41 11.07
C GLU A 443 29.78 45.41 11.57
N LYS A 444 30.56 45.79 12.58
CA LYS A 444 31.47 44.86 13.28
C LYS A 444 30.75 44.21 14.47
N ILE A 445 30.43 42.93 14.34
CA ILE A 445 29.66 42.18 15.34
C ILE A 445 30.58 41.24 16.13
N THR A 446 30.64 41.41 17.44
CA THR A 446 31.39 40.51 18.34
C THR A 446 30.56 39.29 18.70
N LEU A 447 31.14 38.08 18.61
CA LEU A 447 30.51 36.86 19.11
C LEU A 447 30.64 36.83 20.64
N ARG A 448 29.53 37.01 21.36
CA ARG A 448 29.52 37.10 22.83
C ARG A 448 29.04 35.83 23.51
N ARG A 449 27.93 35.24 23.04
CA ARG A 449 27.28 34.10 23.72
C ARG A 449 26.88 32.98 22.74
N PRO A 450 27.48 31.79 22.82
CA PRO A 450 27.01 30.64 22.07
C PRO A 450 25.67 30.16 22.62
N VAL A 451 24.62 30.12 21.79
CA VAL A 451 23.29 29.68 22.20
C VAL A 451 23.18 28.14 22.10
N PRO A 452 23.07 27.41 23.23
CA PRO A 452 23.02 25.95 23.22
C PRO A 452 21.68 25.41 22.68
N LYS A 453 21.63 24.12 22.37
CA LYS A 453 20.40 23.40 22.05
C LYS A 453 19.38 23.49 23.18
N GLY A 454 18.10 23.63 22.83
CA GLY A 454 16.98 23.62 23.79
C GLY A 454 16.68 22.22 24.34
N LYS A 455 15.93 22.13 25.45
CA LYS A 455 15.63 20.87 26.17
C LYS A 455 14.96 19.77 25.32
N PHE A 456 14.27 20.16 24.24
CA PHE A 456 13.58 19.27 23.31
C PHE A 456 14.37 18.99 22.03
N GLN A 457 15.54 19.59 21.84
CA GLN A 457 16.34 19.45 20.63
C GLN A 457 17.41 18.38 20.84
N LEU A 458 17.03 17.16 20.48
CA LEU A 458 17.88 15.98 20.57
C LEU A 458 18.78 15.88 19.32
N VAL A 459 19.83 15.06 19.38
CA VAL A 459 20.65 14.67 18.23
C VAL A 459 20.46 13.19 17.89
N HIS A 460 20.80 12.79 16.67
CA HIS A 460 20.77 11.37 16.25
C HIS A 460 21.51 10.42 17.20
N LYS A 461 22.57 10.89 17.88
CA LYS A 461 23.33 10.09 18.86
C LYS A 461 22.51 9.74 20.12
N ASP A 462 21.45 10.51 20.42
CA ASP A 462 20.60 10.28 21.59
C ASP A 462 19.58 9.15 21.36
N ILE A 463 19.37 8.71 20.12
CA ILE A 463 18.36 7.71 19.76
C ILE A 463 18.97 6.50 19.06
N LYS A 464 18.68 5.30 19.58
CA LYS A 464 18.87 4.05 18.84
C LYS A 464 17.55 3.60 18.21
N LEU A 465 17.42 3.75 16.89
CA LEU A 465 16.28 3.22 16.12
C LEU A 465 16.25 1.68 16.13
N GLN A 466 15.04 1.11 16.09
CA GLN A 466 14.76 -0.34 16.08
C GLN A 466 13.74 -0.70 14.97
N LYS A 467 12.80 -1.63 15.22
CA LYS A 467 11.77 -2.08 14.25
C LYS A 467 10.83 -0.92 13.86
N LYS A 468 10.45 -0.85 12.58
CA LYS A 468 9.32 -0.02 12.09
C LYS A 468 8.00 -0.53 12.69
N ILE A 469 7.24 0.33 13.36
CA ILE A 469 5.96 -0.01 14.01
C ILE A 469 4.74 0.52 13.26
N GLY A 470 4.90 1.48 12.36
CA GLY A 470 3.79 1.96 11.53
C GLY A 470 4.23 2.80 10.34
N SER A 471 3.32 3.03 9.40
CA SER A 471 3.47 4.07 8.37
C SER A 471 2.12 4.48 7.81
N GLY A 472 1.93 5.78 7.62
CA GLY A 472 0.72 6.37 7.07
C GLY A 472 1.01 7.65 6.30
N ALA A 473 -0.02 8.48 6.10
CA ALA A 473 0.10 9.76 5.39
C ALA A 473 1.10 10.74 6.04
N TYR A 474 1.31 10.62 7.36
CA TYR A 474 2.17 11.50 8.15
C TYR A 474 3.61 10.98 8.34
N GLY A 475 4.02 9.96 7.56
CA GLY A 475 5.38 9.39 7.58
C GLY A 475 5.47 7.97 8.14
N THR A 476 6.70 7.54 8.44
CA THR A 476 6.99 6.19 8.97
C THR A 476 7.39 6.28 10.44
N VAL A 477 6.75 5.50 11.31
CA VAL A 477 7.03 5.45 12.76
C VAL A 477 7.84 4.21 13.11
N TYR A 478 8.91 4.40 13.88
CA TYR A 478 9.79 3.35 14.38
C TYR A 478 9.70 3.24 15.90
N LYS A 479 9.88 2.04 16.44
CA LYS A 479 10.30 1.87 17.84
C LYS A 479 11.77 2.31 17.93
N GLY A 480 12.14 2.95 19.01
CA GLY A 480 13.51 3.32 19.33
C GLY A 480 13.77 3.25 20.83
N VAL A 481 15.01 3.55 21.20
CA VAL A 481 15.45 3.70 22.60
C VAL A 481 16.18 5.02 22.74
N LEU A 482 15.82 5.81 23.74
CA LEU A 482 16.54 7.01 24.16
C LEU A 482 17.77 6.58 24.97
N ASN A 483 18.96 6.96 24.52
CA ASN A 483 20.22 6.40 25.02
C ASN A 483 20.57 6.87 26.44
N ARG A 484 20.09 8.06 26.87
CA ARG A 484 20.40 8.64 28.18
C ARG A 484 19.86 7.84 29.37
N ASP A 485 18.67 7.26 29.22
CA ASP A 485 17.89 6.60 30.28
C ASP A 485 17.32 5.24 29.83
N ARG A 486 17.78 4.74 28.68
CA ARG A 486 17.35 3.46 28.05
C ARG A 486 15.85 3.36 27.80
N ARG A 487 15.12 4.49 27.81
CA ARG A 487 13.67 4.53 27.69
C ARG A 487 13.20 4.12 26.29
N PRO A 488 12.18 3.25 26.15
CA PRO A 488 11.56 2.96 24.86
C PRO A 488 10.77 4.19 24.35
N VAL A 489 10.90 4.49 23.07
CA VAL A 489 10.29 5.67 22.42
C VAL A 489 9.69 5.31 21.06
N ALA A 490 8.65 6.04 20.67
CA ALA A 490 8.14 6.07 19.30
C ALA A 490 8.85 7.20 18.54
N VAL A 491 9.33 6.91 17.33
CA VAL A 491 10.13 7.84 16.53
C VAL A 491 9.48 8.01 15.15
N LYS A 492 8.77 9.12 14.94
CA LYS A 492 8.11 9.48 13.68
C LYS A 492 9.16 10.11 12.77
N ARG A 493 9.58 9.35 11.76
CA ARG A 493 10.51 9.78 10.72
C ARG A 493 9.72 10.43 9.60
N ILE A 494 10.05 11.68 9.32
CA ILE A 494 9.48 12.39 8.18
C ILE A 494 10.26 12.00 6.92
N GLU A 495 9.54 11.46 5.93
CA GLU A 495 10.10 11.09 4.63
C GLU A 495 10.28 12.35 3.78
N SER A 496 11.29 13.15 4.10
CA SER A 496 11.78 14.17 3.18
C SER A 496 12.45 13.46 1.99
N ASP A 497 11.90 13.62 0.77
CA ASP A 497 12.54 13.22 -0.49
C ASP A 497 13.77 14.12 -0.81
N ASN A 498 14.68 14.27 0.15
CA ASN A 498 15.93 15.04 0.15
C ASN A 498 15.89 16.49 -0.40
N ARG A 499 14.70 17.06 -0.65
CA ARG A 499 14.52 18.38 -1.32
C ARG A 499 13.32 19.21 -0.86
N ASN A 500 12.44 18.68 0.00
CA ASN A 500 11.22 19.37 0.43
C ASN A 500 11.36 19.96 1.84
N GLU A 501 11.74 21.23 1.89
CA GLU A 501 11.69 22.10 3.09
C GLU A 501 10.32 22.04 3.78
N GLN A 502 9.23 21.93 3.01
CA GLN A 502 7.86 21.79 3.51
C GLN A 502 7.68 20.67 4.55
N GLY A 503 8.37 19.52 4.38
CA GLY A 503 8.27 18.40 5.32
C GLY A 503 8.90 18.71 6.68
N LEU A 504 9.99 19.48 6.69
CA LEU A 504 10.61 20.01 7.92
C LEU A 504 9.72 21.10 8.53
N VAL A 505 9.14 21.99 7.72
CA VAL A 505 8.21 23.03 8.18
C VAL A 505 6.99 22.43 8.87
N ASP A 506 6.37 21.40 8.29
CA ASP A 506 5.19 20.77 8.89
C ASP A 506 5.54 19.92 10.11
N MET A 507 6.73 19.30 10.13
CA MET A 507 7.26 18.68 11.35
C MET A 507 7.46 19.71 12.48
N MET A 508 8.10 20.83 12.22
CA MET A 508 8.39 21.83 13.25
C MET A 508 7.10 22.44 13.80
N LYS A 509 6.04 22.57 12.99
CA LYS A 509 4.69 22.92 13.49
C LYS A 509 4.16 21.87 14.47
N GLU A 510 4.24 20.58 14.14
CA GLU A 510 3.86 19.49 15.06
C GLU A 510 4.70 19.53 16.35
N ALA A 511 6.02 19.68 16.24
CA ALA A 511 6.92 19.80 17.38
C ALA A 511 6.58 21.00 18.28
N ARG A 512 6.33 22.20 17.71
CA ARG A 512 5.98 23.41 18.47
C ARG A 512 4.70 23.21 19.27
N VAL A 513 3.69 22.56 18.68
CA VAL A 513 2.42 22.27 19.35
C VAL A 513 2.59 21.23 20.46
N MET A 514 3.28 20.12 20.18
CA MET A 514 3.49 19.04 21.16
C MET A 514 4.30 19.45 22.39
N GLN A 515 5.17 20.47 22.29
CA GLN A 515 5.96 20.99 23.41
C GLN A 515 5.13 21.68 24.51
N LEU A 516 3.87 22.04 24.23
CA LEU A 516 2.99 22.79 25.13
C LEU A 516 2.20 21.88 26.09
N TYR A 517 2.21 20.56 25.89
CA TYR A 517 1.28 19.63 26.53
C TYR A 517 2.00 18.55 27.35
N ASP A 518 1.56 18.37 28.59
CA ASP A 518 1.95 17.26 29.45
C ASP A 518 0.73 16.83 30.28
N HIS A 519 0.17 15.66 29.96
CA HIS A 519 -1.06 15.15 30.57
C HIS A 519 -1.11 13.62 30.44
N PRO A 520 -1.59 12.85 31.44
CA PRO A 520 -1.59 11.38 31.39
C PRO A 520 -2.27 10.80 30.15
N ASN A 521 -3.37 11.40 29.69
CA ASN A 521 -4.13 10.96 28.51
C ASN A 521 -3.71 11.64 27.20
N ILE A 522 -2.52 12.24 27.15
CA ILE A 522 -1.87 12.74 25.93
C ILE A 522 -0.55 11.97 25.73
N VAL A 523 -0.19 11.66 24.48
CA VAL A 523 1.12 11.06 24.16
C VAL A 523 2.24 12.05 24.51
N LYS A 524 3.14 11.68 25.42
CA LYS A 524 4.20 12.57 25.89
C LYS A 524 5.24 12.83 24.79
N PHE A 525 5.58 14.10 24.59
CA PHE A 525 6.64 14.52 23.68
C PHE A 525 8.01 14.49 24.36
N TYR A 526 9.03 13.95 23.70
CA TYR A 526 10.40 13.90 24.21
C TYR A 526 11.37 14.81 23.44
N GLY A 527 11.12 15.07 22.16
CA GLY A 527 11.93 16.03 21.40
C GLY A 527 11.87 15.85 19.89
N TYR A 528 12.62 16.69 19.19
CA TYR A 528 12.84 16.65 17.75
C TYR A 528 14.34 16.56 17.44
N ILE A 529 14.67 16.00 16.28
CA ILE A 529 16.05 15.77 15.84
C ILE A 529 16.21 16.34 14.43
N VAL A 530 17.07 17.36 14.33
CA VAL A 530 17.35 18.11 13.09
C VAL A 530 18.85 18.30 12.82
N ASP A 531 19.75 17.63 13.55
CA ASP A 531 21.20 17.73 13.32
C ASP A 531 21.63 17.27 11.92
N ARG A 532 20.90 16.31 11.34
CA ARG A 532 21.05 15.82 9.96
C ARG A 532 19.76 15.18 9.45
N SER A 533 19.66 14.96 8.15
CA SER A 533 18.62 14.11 7.56
C SER A 533 18.92 12.62 7.84
N PRO A 534 17.91 11.77 8.13
CA PRO A 534 16.47 12.08 8.19
C PRO A 534 16.06 12.76 9.49
N TYR A 535 15.20 13.77 9.41
CA TYR A 535 14.69 14.43 10.61
C TYR A 535 13.66 13.55 11.33
N LEU A 536 13.65 13.60 12.67
CA LEU A 536 12.83 12.73 13.53
C LEU A 536 12.04 13.51 14.60
N LEU A 537 10.83 13.07 14.92
CA LEU A 537 10.09 13.41 16.15
C LEU A 537 10.13 12.23 17.12
N VAL A 538 10.41 12.49 18.39
CA VAL A 538 10.58 11.50 19.46
C VAL A 538 9.46 11.66 20.49
N MET A 539 8.72 10.59 20.72
CA MET A 539 7.49 10.54 21.51
C MET A 539 7.47 9.30 22.42
N GLU A 540 6.53 9.27 23.36
CA GLU A 540 6.18 8.10 24.15
C GLU A 540 5.80 6.90 23.29
N LEU A 541 6.37 5.72 23.59
CA LEU A 541 5.94 4.47 22.99
C LEU A 541 4.77 3.89 23.78
N CYS A 542 3.56 4.00 23.23
CA CYS A 542 2.39 3.27 23.69
C CYS A 542 2.46 1.83 23.15
N GLN A 543 2.70 0.84 24.03
CA GLN A 543 3.09 -0.52 23.64
C GLN A 543 1.95 -1.36 23.09
N ASP A 544 0.70 -1.08 23.46
CA ASP A 544 -0.48 -1.86 23.10
C ASP A 544 -1.14 -1.42 21.77
N GLY A 545 -0.51 -0.48 21.05
CA GLY A 545 -0.95 -0.04 19.72
C GLY A 545 -2.14 0.93 19.76
N SER A 546 -2.87 1.00 18.65
CA SER A 546 -4.08 1.85 18.55
C SER A 546 -5.32 1.13 19.08
N VAL A 547 -6.32 1.91 19.51
CA VAL A 547 -7.62 1.36 19.89
C VAL A 547 -8.34 0.76 18.68
N GLU A 548 -8.20 1.34 17.49
CA GLU A 548 -8.70 0.71 16.24
C GLU A 548 -8.17 -0.71 16.07
N ASP A 549 -6.85 -0.92 16.20
CA ASP A 549 -6.25 -2.25 16.06
C ASP A 549 -6.78 -3.20 17.14
N LYS A 550 -6.86 -2.73 18.39
CA LYS A 550 -7.40 -3.50 19.52
C LYS A 550 -8.83 -3.98 19.24
N LEU A 551 -9.72 -3.08 18.82
CA LEU A 551 -11.12 -3.39 18.52
C LEU A 551 -11.27 -4.30 17.28
N ARG A 552 -10.40 -4.13 16.28
CA ARG A 552 -10.36 -4.94 15.06
C ARG A 552 -9.94 -6.39 15.31
N THR A 553 -9.13 -6.68 16.35
CA THR A 553 -8.71 -8.07 16.68
C THR A 553 -9.84 -8.96 17.23
N GLY A 554 -11.01 -8.41 17.54
CA GLY A 554 -12.16 -9.19 18.01
C GLY A 554 -12.00 -9.83 19.40
N LYS A 555 -10.94 -9.51 20.15
CA LYS A 555 -10.84 -9.87 21.57
C LYS A 555 -11.93 -9.15 22.34
N ASN A 556 -12.60 -9.84 23.27
CA ASN A 556 -13.70 -9.29 24.08
C ASN A 556 -13.21 -8.15 24.99
N VAL A 557 -13.26 -6.91 24.47
CA VAL A 557 -13.15 -5.69 25.29
C VAL A 557 -14.53 -5.41 25.88
N SER A 558 -14.65 -5.48 27.21
CA SER A 558 -15.90 -5.29 27.95
C SER A 558 -16.48 -3.87 27.77
N THR A 559 -17.78 -3.74 28.03
CA THR A 559 -18.50 -2.46 28.00
C THR A 559 -17.86 -1.44 28.96
N ALA A 560 -17.61 -1.84 30.22
CA ALA A 560 -16.91 -1.01 31.19
C ALA A 560 -15.55 -0.52 30.68
N ARG A 561 -14.74 -1.41 30.08
CA ARG A 561 -13.44 -1.01 29.50
C ARG A 561 -13.56 -0.07 28.30
N ARG A 562 -14.62 -0.18 27.48
CA ARG A 562 -14.90 0.77 26.38
C ARG A 562 -15.27 2.14 26.94
N VAL A 563 -16.11 2.21 27.98
CA VAL A 563 -16.47 3.47 28.66
C VAL A 563 -15.26 4.13 29.31
N ASP A 564 -14.44 3.39 30.06
CA ASP A 564 -13.21 3.91 30.68
C ASP A 564 -12.24 4.48 29.62
N MET A 565 -12.05 3.79 28.48
CA MET A 565 -11.28 4.34 27.36
C MET A 565 -11.87 5.65 26.83
N CYS A 566 -13.20 5.75 26.69
CA CYS A 566 -13.87 6.99 26.27
C CYS A 566 -13.67 8.12 27.29
N MET A 567 -13.85 7.84 28.58
CA MET A 567 -13.64 8.78 29.70
C MET A 567 -12.20 9.33 29.70
N GLN A 568 -11.20 8.45 29.52
CA GLN A 568 -9.80 8.84 29.41
C GLN A 568 -9.52 9.70 28.17
N ALA A 569 -10.13 9.39 27.02
CA ALA A 569 -10.03 10.23 25.83
C ALA A 569 -10.65 11.63 26.05
N ALA A 570 -11.78 11.70 26.77
CA ALA A 570 -12.43 12.98 27.09
C ALA A 570 -11.57 13.86 28.01
N ARG A 571 -10.93 13.29 29.05
CA ARG A 571 -9.94 14.00 29.89
C ARG A 571 -8.79 14.58 29.05
N GLY A 572 -8.29 13.83 28.07
CA GLY A 572 -7.29 14.32 27.12
C GLY A 572 -7.80 15.48 26.26
N LEU A 573 -9.02 15.37 25.73
CA LEU A 573 -9.62 16.40 24.89
C LEU A 573 -9.94 17.69 25.65
N GLU A 574 -10.49 17.58 26.86
CA GLU A 574 -10.72 18.70 27.78
C GLU A 574 -9.44 19.46 28.08
N TYR A 575 -8.35 18.74 28.41
CA TYR A 575 -7.04 19.36 28.63
C TYR A 575 -6.57 20.16 27.40
N LEU A 576 -6.73 19.62 26.18
CA LEU A 576 -6.37 20.33 24.95
C LEU A 576 -7.23 21.58 24.73
N HIS A 577 -8.55 21.50 24.92
CA HIS A 577 -9.46 22.64 24.77
C HIS A 577 -9.17 23.73 25.81
N HIS A 578 -8.91 23.36 27.06
CA HIS A 578 -8.46 24.29 28.11
C HIS A 578 -7.11 24.96 27.78
N LYS A 579 -6.20 24.26 27.09
CA LYS A 579 -4.95 24.83 26.55
C LYS A 579 -5.13 25.55 25.20
N ASN A 580 -6.37 25.87 24.81
CA ASN A 580 -6.72 26.51 23.55
C ASN A 580 -6.20 25.76 22.31
N CYS A 581 -6.29 24.43 22.29
CA CYS A 581 -5.84 23.60 21.18
C CYS A 581 -6.99 22.81 20.53
N ILE A 582 -7.22 23.03 19.23
CA ILE A 582 -8.10 22.18 18.42
C ILE A 582 -7.27 21.01 17.89
N HIS A 583 -7.74 19.77 18.05
CA HIS A 583 -7.00 18.57 17.64
C HIS A 583 -7.18 18.25 16.14
N ARG A 584 -8.40 18.40 15.62
CA ARG A 584 -8.80 18.16 14.23
C ARG A 584 -8.67 16.72 13.70
N ASP A 585 -8.29 15.74 14.53
CA ASP A 585 -8.21 14.32 14.11
C ASP A 585 -8.56 13.31 15.21
N ILE A 586 -9.59 13.60 16.00
CA ILE A 586 -10.13 12.67 17.00
C ILE A 586 -10.77 11.46 16.30
N ALA A 587 -10.22 10.27 16.54
CA ALA A 587 -10.68 8.99 16.00
C ALA A 587 -10.04 7.82 16.75
N ALA A 588 -10.61 6.61 16.68
CA ALA A 588 -10.09 5.43 17.37
C ALA A 588 -8.66 5.03 16.94
N ARG A 589 -8.27 5.31 15.70
CA ARG A 589 -6.90 5.12 15.18
C ARG A 589 -5.83 6.00 15.87
N ASN A 590 -6.24 7.16 16.38
CA ASN A 590 -5.37 8.17 17.00
C ASN A 590 -5.46 8.12 18.53
N CYS A 591 -6.18 7.14 19.08
CA CYS A 591 -6.12 6.77 20.48
C CYS A 591 -5.13 5.61 20.64
N LEU A 592 -4.08 5.78 21.43
CA LEU A 592 -3.08 4.75 21.71
C LEU A 592 -3.23 4.20 23.12
N LEU A 593 -2.82 2.95 23.32
CA LEU A 593 -2.91 2.23 24.59
C LEU A 593 -1.54 1.94 25.21
N GLN A 594 -1.44 2.15 26.52
CA GLN A 594 -0.30 1.80 27.35
C GLN A 594 -0.84 1.14 28.64
N GLY A 595 -0.97 -0.19 28.62
CA GLY A 595 -1.69 -0.95 29.64
C GLY A 595 -3.15 -0.53 29.73
N THR A 596 -3.57 -0.08 30.91
CA THR A 596 -4.93 0.47 31.12
C THR A 596 -5.07 1.93 30.68
N ILE A 597 -3.99 2.64 30.36
CA ILE A 597 -4.04 4.07 30.03
C ILE A 597 -4.29 4.28 28.53
N LEU A 598 -5.26 5.12 28.19
CA LEU A 598 -5.48 5.62 26.83
C LEU A 598 -4.90 7.03 26.66
N LYS A 599 -4.24 7.27 25.53
CA LYS A 599 -3.60 8.55 25.17
C LYS A 599 -4.01 9.02 23.77
N LEU A 600 -4.38 10.30 23.64
CA LEU A 600 -4.58 10.93 22.33
C LEU A 600 -3.22 11.19 21.65
N ALA A 601 -3.16 10.96 20.33
CA ALA A 601 -1.96 10.97 19.52
C ALA A 601 -2.17 11.66 18.14
N ASP A 602 -1.07 11.78 17.39
CA ASP A 602 -0.98 12.39 16.06
C ASP A 602 -1.35 13.89 15.99
N PHE A 603 -0.40 14.72 16.43
CA PHE A 603 -0.58 16.16 16.57
C PHE A 603 -0.34 16.95 15.27
N GLY A 604 -0.10 16.29 14.12
CA GLY A 604 0.23 16.95 12.86
C GLY A 604 -0.84 17.94 12.35
N MET A 605 -2.11 17.70 12.70
CA MET A 605 -3.23 18.59 12.35
C MET A 605 -3.64 19.58 13.45
N CYS A 606 -3.10 19.43 14.67
CA CYS A 606 -3.45 20.24 15.84
C CYS A 606 -3.05 21.71 15.69
N ARG A 607 -3.82 22.61 16.30
CA ARG A 607 -3.57 24.06 16.25
C ARG A 607 -3.86 24.70 17.61
N ALA A 608 -2.88 25.38 18.17
CA ALA A 608 -3.01 26.18 19.39
C ALA A 608 -3.71 27.52 19.07
N THR A 609 -5.02 27.46 18.88
CA THR A 609 -5.96 28.56 18.65
C THR A 609 -7.39 28.09 18.96
N THR A 610 -8.31 29.01 19.26
CA THR A 610 -9.75 28.73 19.46
C THR A 610 -10.52 28.56 18.15
N VAL A 611 -10.03 29.16 17.06
CA VAL A 611 -10.60 29.07 15.71
C VAL A 611 -9.46 28.91 14.69
N TYR A 612 -9.60 27.97 13.76
CA TYR A 612 -8.63 27.75 12.68
C TYR A 612 -9.31 27.55 11.32
N LYS A 613 -8.95 28.38 10.34
CA LYS A 613 -9.39 28.25 8.95
C LYS A 613 -8.61 27.17 8.22
N ILE A 614 -9.34 26.26 7.57
CA ILE A 614 -8.81 25.12 6.84
C ILE A 614 -8.97 25.31 5.34
N ASP A 615 -7.97 24.86 4.60
CA ASP A 615 -8.02 24.78 3.14
C ASP A 615 -8.80 23.52 2.75
N LEU A 616 -10.08 23.70 2.38
CA LEU A 616 -10.99 22.62 1.97
C LEU A 616 -10.59 21.94 0.64
N ALA A 617 -9.64 22.50 -0.13
CA ALA A 617 -9.09 21.83 -1.31
C ALA A 617 -8.04 20.75 -0.94
N LYS A 618 -7.51 20.78 0.29
CA LYS A 618 -6.64 19.70 0.81
C LYS A 618 -7.48 18.51 1.29
N PRO A 619 -6.93 17.28 1.24
CA PRO A 619 -7.60 16.09 1.77
C PRO A 619 -8.01 16.29 3.23
N GLN A 620 -9.26 15.94 3.56
CA GLN A 620 -9.83 15.98 4.91
C GLN A 620 -10.28 14.59 5.36
N ASN A 621 -10.34 14.36 6.67
CA ASN A 621 -10.82 13.10 7.26
C ASN A 621 -12.37 13.07 7.30
N VAL A 622 -12.98 13.06 6.10
CA VAL A 622 -14.41 13.31 5.83
C VAL A 622 -15.40 12.60 6.77
N ARG A 623 -15.09 11.38 7.23
CA ARG A 623 -15.98 10.58 8.09
C ARG A 623 -16.09 11.11 9.52
N TRP A 624 -15.10 11.88 10.00
CA TRP A 624 -15.06 12.52 11.32
C TRP A 624 -15.24 14.05 11.24
N LEU A 625 -15.27 14.63 10.04
CA LEU A 625 -15.37 16.09 9.87
C LEU A 625 -16.80 16.58 10.12
N ALA A 626 -16.95 17.57 10.99
CA ALA A 626 -18.24 18.16 11.34
C ALA A 626 -18.89 18.89 10.14
N PRO A 627 -20.23 18.85 9.99
CA PRO A 627 -20.92 19.35 8.79
C PRO A 627 -20.69 20.85 8.54
N GLU A 628 -20.68 21.68 9.58
CA GLU A 628 -20.51 23.13 9.48
C GLU A 628 -19.13 23.54 8.93
N VAL A 629 -18.11 22.67 9.05
CA VAL A 629 -16.77 22.90 8.50
C VAL A 629 -16.80 22.96 6.97
N TRP A 630 -17.70 22.21 6.32
CA TRP A 630 -17.88 22.25 4.87
C TRP A 630 -18.51 23.56 4.36
N ARG A 631 -19.20 24.31 5.22
CA ARG A 631 -19.81 25.61 4.89
C ARG A 631 -18.88 26.77 5.22
N SER A 632 -18.26 26.73 6.39
CA SER A 632 -17.44 27.83 6.95
C SER A 632 -15.95 27.76 6.57
N GLY A 633 -15.43 26.55 6.31
CA GLY A 633 -13.98 26.32 6.28
C GLY A 633 -13.31 26.52 7.65
N GLU A 634 -14.06 26.59 8.76
CA GLU A 634 -13.52 26.81 10.11
C GLU A 634 -13.61 25.56 10.98
N THR A 635 -12.56 25.31 11.75
CA THR A 635 -12.53 24.33 12.84
C THR A 635 -12.43 25.02 14.19
N ARG A 636 -13.12 24.46 15.19
CA ARG A 636 -13.30 24.98 16.56
C ARG A 636 -13.41 23.81 17.55
N PHE A 637 -13.45 24.06 18.86
CA PHE A 637 -13.58 23.00 19.88
C PHE A 637 -14.81 22.10 19.67
N CYS A 638 -15.98 22.66 19.32
CA CYS A 638 -17.20 21.90 18.99
C CYS A 638 -17.05 20.99 17.74
N THR A 639 -16.04 21.21 16.89
CA THR A 639 -15.73 20.33 15.76
C THR A 639 -14.95 19.08 16.19
N ASP A 640 -14.12 19.19 17.24
CA ASP A 640 -13.49 18.01 17.86
C ASP A 640 -14.52 17.19 18.64
N VAL A 641 -15.50 17.83 19.30
CA VAL A 641 -16.59 17.14 20.01
C VAL A 641 -17.44 16.32 19.04
N TYR A 642 -17.72 16.84 17.84
CA TYR A 642 -18.38 16.07 16.78
C TYR A 642 -17.55 14.83 16.38
N ALA A 643 -16.25 15.00 16.16
CA ALA A 643 -15.34 13.89 15.86
C ALA A 643 -15.25 12.88 17.01
N PHE A 644 -15.33 13.35 18.27
CA PHE A 644 -15.45 12.53 19.47
C PHE A 644 -16.75 11.72 19.48
N GLY A 645 -17.89 12.30 19.08
CA GLY A 645 -19.14 11.55 18.89
C GLY A 645 -19.03 10.43 17.84
N VAL A 646 -18.34 10.68 16.73
CA VAL A 646 -18.03 9.63 15.74
C VAL A 646 -17.09 8.57 16.33
N MET A 647 -16.11 8.96 17.15
CA MET A 647 -15.23 8.02 17.85
C MET A 647 -15.97 7.17 18.90
N LEU A 648 -16.97 7.72 19.62
CA LEU A 648 -17.83 6.94 20.50
C LEU A 648 -18.57 5.83 19.72
N TRP A 649 -18.99 6.09 18.49
CA TRP A 649 -19.55 5.04 17.62
C TRP A 649 -18.52 3.95 17.27
N GLU A 650 -17.29 4.34 16.90
CA GLU A 650 -16.18 3.40 16.65
C GLU A 650 -15.89 2.50 17.86
N MET A 651 -15.99 3.06 19.07
CA MET A 651 -15.70 2.37 20.33
C MET A 651 -16.70 1.25 20.66
N PHE A 652 -17.90 1.23 20.05
CA PHE A 652 -18.96 0.26 20.38
C PHE A 652 -19.45 -0.57 19.19
N VAL A 653 -19.14 -0.22 17.93
CA VAL A 653 -19.52 -1.10 16.80
C VAL A 653 -18.79 -2.46 16.87
N ILE A 654 -19.55 -3.55 16.86
CA ILE A 654 -19.07 -4.93 16.94
C ILE A 654 -19.76 -5.76 15.83
N PRO A 655 -19.03 -6.47 14.96
CA PRO A 655 -17.58 -6.39 14.78
C PRO A 655 -17.13 -4.98 14.35
N TYR A 656 -15.89 -4.61 14.67
CA TYR A 656 -15.38 -3.28 14.37
C TYR A 656 -15.47 -2.97 12.87
N SER A 657 -16.03 -1.80 12.54
CA SER A 657 -16.14 -1.29 11.18
C SER A 657 -15.87 0.22 11.16
N SER A 658 -15.34 0.71 10.03
CA SER A 658 -15.03 2.14 9.91
C SER A 658 -16.33 2.97 9.78
N PRO A 659 -16.42 4.18 10.36
CA PRO A 659 -17.60 5.02 10.27
C PRO A 659 -18.12 5.21 8.84
N TYR A 660 -19.41 5.00 8.60
CA TYR A 660 -20.07 5.10 7.29
C TYR A 660 -19.44 4.18 6.21
N CYS A 661 -18.88 3.03 6.58
CA CYS A 661 -18.10 2.13 5.68
C CYS A 661 -18.78 1.78 4.34
N VAL A 662 -20.11 1.72 4.32
CA VAL A 662 -20.95 1.45 3.13
C VAL A 662 -20.73 2.49 2.02
N TRP A 663 -20.33 3.71 2.36
CA TRP A 663 -20.25 4.84 1.42
C TRP A 663 -18.81 5.33 1.19
N LYS A 664 -18.57 5.85 -0.02
CA LYS A 664 -17.36 6.63 -0.36
C LYS A 664 -17.45 8.03 0.24
N ALA A 665 -16.31 8.66 0.49
CA ALA A 665 -16.23 9.96 1.18
C ALA A 665 -17.17 11.06 0.63
N ALA A 666 -17.32 11.18 -0.70
CA ALA A 666 -18.24 12.16 -1.30
C ALA A 666 -19.71 11.95 -0.87
N MET A 667 -20.18 10.70 -0.89
CA MET A 667 -21.52 10.31 -0.45
C MET A 667 -21.69 10.45 1.08
N VAL A 668 -20.63 10.19 1.85
CA VAL A 668 -20.63 10.48 3.31
C VAL A 668 -20.85 11.98 3.56
N LYS A 669 -20.11 12.85 2.87
CA LYS A 669 -20.31 14.31 2.95
C LYS A 669 -21.75 14.68 2.62
N GLU A 670 -22.27 14.23 1.49
CA GLU A 670 -23.65 14.51 1.05
C GLU A 670 -24.68 14.11 2.11
N LYS A 671 -24.64 12.86 2.59
CA LYS A 671 -25.60 12.34 3.59
C LYS A 671 -25.48 13.05 4.94
N VAL A 672 -24.27 13.28 5.45
CA VAL A 672 -24.05 13.98 6.74
C VAL A 672 -24.52 15.43 6.68
N MET A 673 -24.30 16.10 5.54
CA MET A 673 -24.80 17.46 5.26
C MET A 673 -26.33 17.53 5.15
N ALA A 674 -26.96 16.46 4.67
CA ALA A 674 -28.42 16.27 4.67
C ALA A 674 -28.99 15.79 6.02
N GLY A 675 -28.17 15.75 7.08
CA GLY A 675 -28.62 15.42 8.44
C GLY A 675 -28.51 13.95 8.85
N TYR A 676 -28.14 13.03 7.95
CA TYR A 676 -27.99 11.61 8.29
C TYR A 676 -26.92 11.38 9.38
N ARG A 677 -27.18 10.42 10.26
CA ARG A 677 -26.25 9.86 11.26
C ARG A 677 -26.31 8.34 11.24
N MET A 678 -25.25 7.69 11.68
CA MET A 678 -25.20 6.22 11.75
C MET A 678 -26.17 5.69 12.83
N PRO A 679 -26.72 4.48 12.66
CA PRO A 679 -27.52 3.83 13.71
C PRO A 679 -26.67 3.57 14.95
N THR A 680 -27.30 3.58 16.13
CA THR A 680 -26.66 3.22 17.40
C THR A 680 -26.17 1.77 17.34
N PRO A 681 -24.92 1.45 17.77
CA PRO A 681 -24.46 0.07 17.92
C PRO A 681 -25.28 -0.69 18.98
N GLU A 682 -25.67 -1.94 18.70
CA GLU A 682 -26.52 -2.75 19.59
C GLU A 682 -25.92 -3.00 20.99
N SER A 683 -24.59 -2.95 21.11
CA SER A 683 -23.84 -3.13 22.37
C SER A 683 -23.59 -1.84 23.15
N MET A 684 -24.09 -0.69 22.68
CA MET A 684 -23.90 0.61 23.33
C MET A 684 -24.99 0.86 24.38
N PRO A 685 -24.63 1.10 25.67
CA PRO A 685 -25.60 1.49 26.70
C PRO A 685 -26.38 2.77 26.36
N ASP A 686 -27.61 2.91 26.85
CA ASP A 686 -28.50 4.03 26.49
C ASP A 686 -27.96 5.42 26.90
N ASN A 687 -27.26 5.49 28.02
CA ASN A 687 -26.57 6.72 28.45
C ASN A 687 -25.41 7.08 27.50
N MET A 688 -24.61 6.11 27.06
CA MET A 688 -23.59 6.29 26.02
C MET A 688 -24.19 6.68 24.66
N CYS A 689 -25.32 6.07 24.28
CA CYS A 689 -26.09 6.40 23.07
C CYS A 689 -26.58 7.85 23.10
N THR A 690 -27.08 8.30 24.26
CA THR A 690 -27.55 9.67 24.48
C THR A 690 -26.39 10.67 24.35
N LEU A 691 -25.26 10.43 25.04
CA LEU A 691 -24.07 11.27 24.94
C LEU A 691 -23.50 11.32 23.51
N MET A 692 -23.37 10.16 22.84
CA MET A 692 -22.95 10.10 21.44
C MET A 692 -23.82 10.98 20.53
N LYS A 693 -25.15 10.93 20.73
CA LYS A 693 -26.11 11.74 19.98
C LYS A 693 -25.96 13.24 20.23
N LYS A 694 -25.74 13.67 21.48
CA LYS A 694 -25.40 15.07 21.81
C LYS A 694 -24.10 15.51 21.14
N CYS A 695 -23.04 14.69 21.21
CA CYS A 695 -21.72 15.03 20.68
C CYS A 695 -21.72 15.29 19.17
N TRP A 696 -22.47 14.51 18.37
CA TRP A 696 -22.50 14.64 16.92
C TRP A 696 -23.72 15.39 16.36
N ASP A 697 -24.39 16.21 17.17
CA ASP A 697 -25.54 17.02 16.73
C ASP A 697 -25.20 17.84 15.47
N HIS A 698 -26.18 18.06 14.60
CA HIS A 698 -25.99 18.86 13.39
C HIS A 698 -25.70 20.33 13.74
N ASP A 699 -26.33 20.85 14.78
CA ASP A 699 -26.10 22.19 15.30
C ASP A 699 -24.87 22.19 16.22
N PRO A 700 -23.77 22.92 15.89
CA PRO A 700 -22.59 22.99 16.75
C PRO A 700 -22.85 23.63 18.11
N ALA A 701 -23.92 24.42 18.28
CA ALA A 701 -24.27 25.06 19.55
C ALA A 701 -24.96 24.12 20.54
N ARG A 702 -25.51 22.99 20.08
CA ARG A 702 -26.16 21.96 20.92
C ARG A 702 -25.20 20.90 21.44
N ARG A 703 -23.96 20.90 20.95
CA ARG A 703 -22.93 19.93 21.36
C ARG A 703 -22.36 20.33 22.72
N PRO A 704 -22.16 19.39 23.65
CA PRO A 704 -21.53 19.66 24.93
C PRO A 704 -20.07 20.11 24.74
N THR A 705 -19.52 20.81 25.72
CA THR A 705 -18.08 21.04 25.85
C THR A 705 -17.36 19.74 26.20
N ALA A 706 -16.04 19.67 25.95
CA ALA A 706 -15.25 18.49 26.31
C ALA A 706 -15.26 18.20 27.84
N ALA A 707 -15.43 19.23 28.67
CA ALA A 707 -15.58 19.07 30.13
C ALA A 707 -16.92 18.41 30.50
N GLU A 708 -18.03 18.81 29.87
CA GLU A 708 -19.34 18.16 30.06
C GLU A 708 -19.34 16.72 29.57
N VAL A 709 -18.73 16.44 28.40
CA VAL A 709 -18.52 15.08 27.89
C VAL A 709 -17.74 14.22 28.89
N ARG A 710 -16.66 14.77 29.47
CA ARG A 710 -15.84 14.09 30.49
C ARG A 710 -16.64 13.81 31.77
N ASN A 711 -17.43 14.78 32.24
CA ASN A 711 -18.28 14.64 33.42
C ASN A 711 -19.39 13.58 33.21
N GLU A 712 -20.09 13.58 32.06
CA GLU A 712 -21.08 12.55 31.73
C GLU A 712 -20.43 11.16 31.69
N LEU A 713 -19.24 11.03 31.07
CA LEU A 713 -18.50 9.76 31.04
C LEU A 713 -18.02 9.29 32.41
N GLU A 714 -17.62 10.19 33.30
CA GLU A 714 -17.23 9.85 34.67
C GLU A 714 -18.42 9.31 35.50
N ILE A 715 -19.63 9.84 35.28
CA ILE A 715 -20.87 9.34 35.90
C ILE A 715 -21.21 7.95 35.34
N ILE A 716 -21.22 7.79 34.01
CA ILE A 716 -21.52 6.51 33.35
C ILE A 716 -20.51 5.43 33.76
N ASN A 717 -19.23 5.79 33.85
CA ASN A 717 -18.18 4.87 34.27
C ASN A 717 -18.32 4.44 35.73
N LYS A 718 -18.73 5.32 36.66
CA LYS A 718 -19.00 4.92 38.05
C LYS A 718 -20.10 3.86 38.14
N VAL A 719 -21.28 4.18 37.60
CA VAL A 719 -22.45 3.27 37.61
C VAL A 719 -22.09 1.87 37.08
N LEU A 720 -21.36 1.79 35.96
CA LEU A 720 -20.95 0.51 35.37
C LEU A 720 -19.91 -0.29 36.18
N ASN A 721 -19.14 0.34 37.08
CA ASN A 721 -18.19 -0.35 37.95
C ASN A 721 -18.80 -0.66 39.33
N ASP A 722 -19.74 0.16 39.80
CA ASP A 722 -20.44 -0.07 41.07
C ASP A 722 -21.33 -1.33 40.99
N ASP A 723 -22.01 -1.55 39.84
CA ASP A 723 -22.79 -2.77 39.53
C ASP A 723 -21.95 -4.07 39.48
N GLU A 724 -20.61 -4.00 39.37
CA GLU A 724 -19.72 -5.18 39.34
C GLU A 724 -19.21 -5.60 40.74
N THR A 725 -19.61 -4.94 41.83
CA THR A 725 -19.27 -5.38 43.21
C THR A 725 -20.29 -6.38 43.79
N PRO A 726 -19.84 -7.48 44.44
CA PRO A 726 -20.57 -8.75 44.33
C PRO A 726 -21.73 -8.97 45.33
N GLN A 727 -22.78 -9.62 44.82
CA GLN A 727 -23.92 -10.16 45.59
C GLN A 727 -23.57 -11.36 46.51
N THR A 728 -22.30 -11.59 46.85
CA THR A 728 -21.82 -12.77 47.60
C THR A 728 -21.93 -12.66 49.12
N ALA A 729 -22.74 -11.73 49.65
CA ALA A 729 -22.88 -11.47 51.09
C ALA A 729 -24.31 -11.69 51.65
N ARG A 730 -25.22 -12.31 50.87
CA ARG A 730 -26.61 -12.64 51.31
C ARG A 730 -27.05 -14.05 50.91
N LEU A 731 -26.25 -15.06 51.25
CA LEU A 731 -26.65 -16.47 51.20
C LEU A 731 -26.22 -17.24 52.45
N GLU A 732 -26.28 -16.59 53.62
CA GLU A 732 -26.07 -17.28 54.90
C GLU A 732 -26.76 -16.53 56.06
N THR A 733 -28.11 -16.57 56.09
CA THR A 733 -28.91 -16.49 57.33
C THR A 733 -30.40 -16.77 57.07
N SER A 734 -31.01 -17.49 58.02
CA SER A 734 -32.45 -17.76 58.18
C SER A 734 -33.18 -18.53 57.07
N SER A 735 -33.28 -19.82 57.35
CA SER A 735 -34.44 -20.69 57.11
C SER A 735 -35.82 -20.08 57.42
N MET A 736 -36.84 -20.84 56.96
CA MET A 736 -38.25 -20.91 57.37
C MET A 736 -39.35 -20.22 56.52
N GLN A 737 -40.18 -21.12 55.97
CA GLN A 737 -41.64 -21.08 55.83
C GLN A 737 -42.30 -20.07 54.86
N TYR A 738 -42.77 -20.62 53.75
CA TYR A 738 -43.91 -20.10 52.99
C TYR A 738 -45.22 -20.19 53.80
N SER A 739 -46.09 -19.19 53.65
CA SER A 739 -47.53 -19.32 53.87
C SER A 739 -48.30 -18.40 52.92
N ILE A 740 -49.52 -18.80 52.61
CA ILE A 740 -50.29 -18.39 51.42
C ILE A 740 -51.26 -17.24 51.73
N THR A 741 -51.40 -16.24 50.86
CA THR A 741 -52.71 -15.66 50.42
C THR A 741 -52.59 -14.55 49.35
N GLN A 742 -53.65 -14.41 48.55
CA GLN A 742 -54.03 -13.25 47.71
C GLN A 742 -55.55 -13.01 47.91
N PRO A 743 -56.20 -12.04 47.24
CA PRO A 743 -56.03 -10.57 47.25
C PRO A 743 -57.33 -9.92 47.85
N PRO A 744 -57.67 -8.62 47.63
CA PRO A 744 -58.60 -8.34 46.49
C PRO A 744 -58.65 -6.90 45.88
N SER A 745 -59.18 -6.87 44.64
CA SER A 745 -60.22 -5.97 44.05
C SER A 745 -60.09 -4.44 43.79
N SER A 746 -60.57 -4.09 42.57
CA SER A 746 -61.40 -2.91 42.18
C SER A 746 -60.82 -1.49 42.21
N GLN A 747 -61.16 -0.52 41.34
CA GLN A 747 -61.74 -0.35 39.98
C GLN A 747 -62.14 1.15 39.91
N HIS A 748 -61.91 1.86 38.80
CA HIS A 748 -62.86 2.80 38.13
C HIS A 748 -62.19 3.57 36.95
N ARG A 749 -62.98 4.34 36.19
CA ARG A 749 -62.88 4.79 34.77
C ARG A 749 -63.45 6.24 34.65
N PRO A 750 -63.64 6.90 33.48
CA PRO A 750 -62.92 6.98 32.17
C PRO A 750 -62.90 8.42 31.51
N ALA A 751 -62.54 8.49 30.20
CA ALA A 751 -62.98 9.48 29.15
C ALA A 751 -62.43 10.94 29.18
N SER A 752 -62.34 11.73 28.09
CA SER A 752 -62.69 11.64 26.62
C SER A 752 -61.75 12.55 25.77
N VAL A 753 -61.21 12.17 24.58
CA VAL A 753 -61.69 12.40 23.16
C VAL A 753 -62.22 13.84 22.83
N TYR A 754 -61.94 14.53 21.70
CA TYR A 754 -61.78 14.16 20.26
C TYR A 754 -60.97 15.18 19.36
N LEU A 755 -60.42 14.69 18.21
CA LEU A 755 -60.28 15.27 16.83
C LEU A 755 -59.48 16.59 16.57
N GLU A 756 -58.96 16.93 15.35
CA GLU A 756 -59.21 16.41 13.97
C GLU A 756 -57.97 16.53 13.01
N MET A 757 -58.05 15.95 11.80
CA MET A 757 -56.99 15.90 10.75
C MET A 757 -57.45 16.51 9.41
N SER A 758 -56.51 16.99 8.57
CA SER A 758 -56.44 16.85 7.08
C SER A 758 -55.38 17.83 6.51
N GLU A 759 -54.86 17.79 5.27
CA GLU A 759 -54.47 16.78 4.25
C GLU A 759 -53.40 17.52 3.37
N SER A 760 -52.53 16.96 2.52
CA SER A 760 -52.73 15.94 1.47
C SER A 760 -51.38 15.43 0.89
N SER A 761 -51.31 14.13 0.53
CA SER A 761 -50.52 13.50 -0.59
C SER A 761 -48.99 13.76 -0.76
N GLU A 762 -48.09 12.79 -1.02
CA GLU A 762 -48.26 11.35 -1.34
C GLU A 762 -46.93 10.53 -1.22
N ILE A 763 -47.07 9.20 -1.04
CA ILE A 763 -46.09 8.10 -1.36
C ILE A 763 -44.72 8.05 -0.61
N ASN A 764 -44.64 7.22 0.45
CA ASN A 764 -43.96 5.90 0.42
C ASN A 764 -44.00 5.16 1.77
N LEU A 765 -44.51 3.91 1.77
CA LEU A 765 -44.72 3.10 2.98
C LEU A 765 -44.01 1.74 2.84
N GLN A 766 -42.97 1.49 3.65
CA GLN A 766 -42.43 0.14 3.89
C GLN A 766 -42.07 -0.03 5.37
N ARG A 767 -43.03 -0.55 6.16
CA ARG A 767 -42.81 -1.04 7.54
C ARG A 767 -42.41 -2.52 7.54
N SER A 768 -41.75 -2.95 8.62
CA SER A 768 -41.28 -4.32 8.83
C SER A 768 -42.42 -5.35 8.85
N ARG A 769 -42.26 -6.47 8.13
CA ARG A 769 -43.18 -7.61 8.19
C ARG A 769 -42.96 -8.41 9.48
N LYS A 770 -44.04 -8.81 10.16
CA LYS A 770 -44.02 -9.69 11.35
C LYS A 770 -44.46 -11.10 10.91
N ASN A 771 -43.66 -12.13 11.22
CA ASN A 771 -43.79 -13.46 10.57
C ASN A 771 -44.40 -14.56 11.44
N GLU A 772 -44.76 -14.29 12.70
CA GLU A 772 -45.34 -15.27 13.62
C GLU A 772 -46.44 -14.62 14.48
N VAL A 773 -47.49 -15.37 14.83
CA VAL A 773 -48.65 -14.91 15.64
C VAL A 773 -48.33 -15.03 17.13
N CYS A 774 -48.76 -14.06 17.95
CA CYS A 774 -48.49 -14.09 19.39
C CYS A 774 -49.29 -15.18 20.09
N ASP A 775 -48.63 -16.05 20.87
CA ASP A 775 -49.32 -17.13 21.60
C ASP A 775 -50.26 -16.63 22.71
N ARG A 776 -49.96 -15.48 23.35
CA ARG A 776 -50.91 -14.87 24.31
C ARG A 776 -52.19 -14.41 23.62
N TRP A 777 -52.05 -13.75 22.47
CA TRP A 777 -53.20 -13.33 21.65
C TRP A 777 -54.01 -14.52 21.13
N ARG A 778 -53.33 -15.56 20.62
CA ARG A 778 -53.94 -16.82 20.19
C ARG A 778 -54.79 -17.48 21.30
N ASN A 779 -54.36 -17.37 22.55
CA ASN A 779 -55.05 -17.94 23.71
C ASN A 779 -56.10 -16.98 24.33
N GLY A 780 -56.50 -15.91 23.62
CA GLY A 780 -57.50 -14.95 24.09
C GLY A 780 -57.03 -14.04 25.24
N GLN A 781 -55.73 -14.00 25.53
CA GLN A 781 -55.15 -13.20 26.61
C GLN A 781 -54.60 -11.87 26.09
N MET A 782 -54.79 -10.80 26.86
CA MET A 782 -54.19 -9.49 26.54
C MET A 782 -52.66 -9.58 26.49
N CYS A 783 -52.08 -9.23 25.34
CA CYS A 783 -50.64 -9.13 25.19
C CYS A 783 -50.17 -7.77 25.74
N PRO A 784 -49.27 -7.73 26.74
CA PRO A 784 -48.86 -6.47 27.40
C PRO A 784 -48.05 -5.54 26.48
N PHE A 785 -47.65 -6.00 25.29
CA PHE A 785 -46.89 -5.22 24.31
C PHE A 785 -47.77 -4.61 23.20
N GLY A 786 -49.09 -4.82 23.20
CA GLY A 786 -50.01 -4.15 22.27
C GLY A 786 -49.58 -4.21 20.80
N THR A 787 -49.60 -3.06 20.12
CA THR A 787 -49.14 -2.90 18.72
C THR A 787 -47.63 -3.10 18.53
N ASP A 788 -46.85 -2.90 19.59
CA ASP A 788 -45.39 -3.00 19.59
C ASP A 788 -44.89 -4.44 19.82
N CYS A 789 -45.80 -5.40 20.01
CA CYS A 789 -45.43 -6.80 20.07
C CYS A 789 -44.70 -7.23 18.78
N ARG A 790 -43.61 -7.99 18.94
CA ARG A 790 -42.81 -8.52 17.81
C ARG A 790 -43.59 -9.52 16.93
N TYR A 791 -44.72 -10.00 17.44
CA TYR A 791 -45.60 -10.99 16.84
C TYR A 791 -46.92 -10.36 16.36
N ALA A 792 -47.60 -11.01 15.43
CA ALA A 792 -48.88 -10.54 14.88
C ALA A 792 -50.04 -10.78 15.87
N HIS A 793 -50.99 -9.83 15.90
CA HIS A 793 -52.20 -9.83 16.74
C HIS A 793 -53.50 -9.81 15.93
N GLU A 794 -53.47 -10.16 14.65
CA GLU A 794 -54.68 -10.25 13.83
C GLU A 794 -54.69 -11.54 13.01
N TYR A 795 -55.88 -12.07 12.77
CA TYR A 795 -56.11 -13.41 12.21
C TYR A 795 -55.78 -13.51 10.70
N LEU A 796 -55.46 -12.40 10.04
CA LEU A 796 -55.25 -12.30 8.58
C LEU A 796 -53.79 -12.47 8.13
N ALA A 797 -52.87 -12.87 9.00
CA ALA A 797 -51.45 -13.03 8.67
C ALA A 797 -51.05 -14.43 8.14
N SER A 798 -52.01 -15.31 7.79
CA SER A 798 -51.73 -16.73 7.47
C SER A 798 -51.68 -17.10 5.98
N SER A 799 -52.09 -16.23 5.06
CA SER A 799 -52.21 -16.56 3.62
C SER A 799 -51.08 -16.04 2.72
N GLU A 800 -50.23 -15.11 3.20
CA GLU A 800 -49.14 -14.51 2.39
C GLU A 800 -47.72 -14.75 2.92
N LEU A 801 -47.55 -15.66 3.88
CA LEU A 801 -46.22 -16.10 4.29
C LEU A 801 -45.75 -17.25 3.38
N PRO A 802 -44.65 -17.10 2.61
CA PRO A 802 -44.11 -18.21 1.83
C PRO A 802 -43.66 -19.35 2.75
N PRO A 803 -43.83 -20.62 2.34
CA PRO A 803 -43.45 -21.75 3.17
C PRO A 803 -41.94 -21.72 3.48
N ARG A 804 -41.57 -22.02 4.74
CA ARG A 804 -40.18 -21.98 5.24
C ARG A 804 -39.16 -22.78 4.40
N THR A 805 -39.61 -23.70 3.55
CA THR A 805 -38.81 -24.43 2.56
C THR A 805 -38.20 -23.55 1.47
N GLN A 806 -38.62 -22.29 1.34
CA GLN A 806 -38.07 -21.30 0.40
C GLN A 806 -36.95 -20.43 1.00
N ASP A 807 -36.69 -20.48 2.31
CA ASP A 807 -35.54 -19.80 2.91
C ASP A 807 -34.23 -20.50 2.49
N ALA A 808 -33.29 -19.72 1.95
CA ALA A 808 -32.01 -20.21 1.42
C ALA A 808 -31.15 -20.93 2.47
N LEU A 809 -31.35 -20.66 3.76
CA LEU A 809 -30.60 -21.27 4.86
C LEU A 809 -31.31 -22.49 5.48
N TYR A 810 -32.57 -22.75 5.12
CA TYR A 810 -33.39 -23.80 5.73
C TYR A 810 -32.77 -25.20 5.59
N ARG A 811 -32.49 -25.82 6.75
CA ARG A 811 -31.89 -27.15 6.93
C ARG A 811 -30.56 -27.37 6.18
N THR A 812 -29.80 -26.29 5.95
CA THR A 812 -28.46 -26.36 5.33
C THR A 812 -27.35 -26.75 6.32
N VAL A 813 -27.64 -26.69 7.63
CA VAL A 813 -26.75 -27.02 8.75
C VAL A 813 -27.50 -27.90 9.76
N LEU A 814 -26.80 -28.81 10.43
CA LEU A 814 -27.38 -29.68 11.47
C LEU A 814 -27.77 -28.89 12.73
N CYS A 815 -28.86 -29.31 13.38
CA CYS A 815 -29.37 -28.70 14.59
C CYS A 815 -28.51 -29.04 15.81
N ARG A 816 -27.83 -28.03 16.33
CA ARG A 816 -27.00 -28.16 17.52
C ARG A 816 -27.74 -28.70 18.75
N HIS A 817 -28.96 -28.22 19.00
CA HIS A 817 -29.80 -28.69 20.11
C HIS A 817 -30.22 -30.16 19.95
N PHE A 818 -30.42 -30.64 18.73
CA PHE A 818 -30.77 -32.04 18.47
C PHE A 818 -29.56 -32.97 18.72
N ILE A 819 -28.36 -32.53 18.31
CA ILE A 819 -27.10 -33.26 18.53
C ILE A 819 -26.74 -33.29 20.02
N GLU A 820 -26.74 -32.14 20.70
CA GLU A 820 -26.27 -32.02 22.08
C GLU A 820 -27.24 -32.65 23.10
N ASN A 821 -28.55 -32.74 22.78
CA ASN A 821 -29.57 -33.35 23.65
C ASN A 821 -30.06 -34.72 23.17
N ASN A 822 -29.18 -35.54 22.57
CA ASN A 822 -29.44 -36.95 22.24
C ASN A 822 -30.76 -37.19 21.47
N GLY A 823 -31.03 -36.37 20.44
CA GLY A 823 -32.20 -36.49 19.59
C GLY A 823 -33.45 -35.71 20.05
N ARG A 824 -33.33 -34.80 21.03
CA ARG A 824 -34.44 -33.94 21.49
C ARG A 824 -34.17 -32.46 21.22
N CYS A 825 -34.81 -31.92 20.19
CA CYS A 825 -34.80 -30.48 19.92
C CYS A 825 -36.11 -29.81 20.39
N PRO A 826 -36.06 -28.73 21.19
CA PRO A 826 -37.26 -28.05 21.70
C PRO A 826 -38.11 -27.40 20.59
N TYR A 827 -37.57 -27.24 19.38
CA TYR A 827 -38.28 -26.67 18.23
C TYR A 827 -38.97 -27.74 17.34
N GLY A 828 -38.73 -29.05 17.60
CA GLY A 828 -39.34 -30.15 16.84
C GLY A 828 -39.19 -30.00 15.31
N GLU A 829 -40.22 -30.37 14.55
CA GLU A 829 -40.22 -30.22 13.09
C GLU A 829 -40.14 -28.75 12.62
N ARG A 830 -40.47 -27.79 13.49
CA ARG A 830 -40.39 -26.35 13.25
C ARG A 830 -38.95 -25.80 13.39
N CYS A 831 -37.94 -26.65 13.58
CA CYS A 831 -36.55 -26.21 13.58
C CYS A 831 -36.06 -25.82 12.15
N MET A 832 -35.32 -24.72 12.04
CA MET A 832 -34.70 -24.30 10.77
C MET A 832 -33.42 -25.07 10.43
N TYR A 833 -32.95 -25.95 11.32
CA TYR A 833 -31.74 -26.74 11.18
C TYR A 833 -32.09 -28.23 11.08
N ALA A 834 -31.29 -29.01 10.35
CA ALA A 834 -31.57 -30.42 10.08
C ALA A 834 -31.40 -31.29 11.34
N HIS A 835 -32.37 -32.15 11.64
CA HIS A 835 -32.30 -33.09 12.79
C HIS A 835 -31.57 -34.41 12.45
N GLY A 836 -30.81 -34.43 11.36
CA GLY A 836 -29.97 -35.55 10.97
C GLY A 836 -29.50 -35.41 9.52
N PRO A 837 -28.57 -36.26 9.05
CA PRO A 837 -28.01 -36.17 7.71
C PRO A 837 -29.06 -36.23 6.59
N GLU A 838 -30.09 -37.06 6.77
CA GLU A 838 -31.24 -37.23 5.87
C GLU A 838 -32.12 -35.99 5.73
N GLN A 839 -32.08 -35.06 6.69
CA GLN A 839 -32.77 -33.78 6.60
C GLN A 839 -31.90 -32.64 6.05
N LEU A 840 -30.62 -32.88 5.77
CA LEU A 840 -29.63 -31.85 5.42
C LEU A 840 -29.67 -31.47 3.93
N ARG A 841 -30.08 -30.25 3.62
CA ARG A 841 -30.23 -29.74 2.25
C ARG A 841 -28.90 -29.24 1.68
N LYS A 842 -28.52 -29.74 0.49
CA LYS A 842 -27.30 -29.30 -0.22
C LYS A 842 -27.49 -27.92 -0.87
N VAL A 843 -26.58 -26.98 -0.58
CA VAL A 843 -26.56 -25.63 -1.15
C VAL A 843 -25.91 -25.62 -2.55
N PRO A 844 -26.45 -24.89 -3.55
CA PRO A 844 -25.80 -24.72 -4.85
C PRO A 844 -24.39 -24.11 -4.75
N ASN A 845 -23.50 -24.49 -5.68
CA ASN A 845 -22.06 -24.31 -5.51
C ASN A 845 -21.53 -22.86 -5.70
N THR A 846 -22.41 -21.87 -5.84
CA THR A 846 -22.07 -20.46 -6.07
C THR A 846 -21.76 -19.66 -4.80
N GLU A 847 -22.09 -20.17 -3.61
CA GLU A 847 -21.93 -19.43 -2.33
C GLU A 847 -20.87 -20.00 -1.37
N ARG A 848 -20.05 -20.96 -1.80
CA ARG A 848 -18.91 -21.45 -1.00
C ARG A 848 -17.70 -20.50 -1.03
N ARG A 849 -17.85 -19.32 -0.41
CA ARG A 849 -16.73 -18.43 -0.01
C ARG A 849 -17.02 -17.76 1.34
N GLY A 850 -16.97 -18.54 2.43
CA GLY A 850 -17.28 -18.00 3.76
C GLY A 850 -16.89 -18.81 5.00
N HIS A 851 -16.31 -20.02 4.85
CA HIS A 851 -15.90 -20.81 6.02
C HIS A 851 -14.42 -21.18 5.93
N SER A 852 -13.68 -20.78 6.97
CA SER A 852 -12.29 -21.11 7.21
C SER A 852 -12.11 -22.62 7.43
N VAL A 853 -11.05 -23.19 6.86
CA VAL A 853 -10.55 -24.51 7.28
C VAL A 853 -10.16 -24.42 8.77
N PRO A 854 -10.42 -25.42 9.61
CA PRO A 854 -10.02 -25.37 11.03
C PRO A 854 -8.49 -25.46 11.17
N ASP A 855 -7.86 -24.41 11.72
CA ASP A 855 -6.40 -24.31 11.90
C ASP A 855 -5.83 -25.22 13.01
N ARG A 856 -6.62 -26.17 13.54
CA ARG A 856 -6.20 -27.09 14.62
C ARG A 856 -6.35 -28.55 14.19
N ILE A 857 -5.27 -29.31 14.36
CA ILE A 857 -5.19 -30.75 14.07
C ILE A 857 -5.93 -31.54 15.15
N CYS A 858 -6.62 -32.62 14.78
CA CYS A 858 -7.31 -33.48 15.76
C CYS A 858 -6.30 -34.28 16.60
N HIS A 859 -6.33 -34.09 17.92
CA HIS A 859 -5.41 -34.76 18.85
C HIS A 859 -5.58 -36.29 18.84
N SER A 860 -6.82 -36.79 18.81
CA SER A 860 -7.10 -38.24 18.77
C SER A 860 -6.59 -38.88 17.48
N PHE A 861 -6.81 -38.24 16.33
CA PHE A 861 -6.30 -38.74 15.05
C PHE A 861 -4.77 -38.73 14.99
N LEU A 862 -4.15 -37.70 15.57
CA LEU A 862 -2.69 -37.55 15.60
C LEU A 862 -1.99 -38.62 16.46
N PHE A 863 -2.55 -38.97 17.62
CA PHE A 863 -1.95 -39.94 18.54
C PHE A 863 -2.36 -41.40 18.29
N TYR A 864 -3.62 -41.65 17.94
CA TYR A 864 -4.17 -43.02 17.81
C TYR A 864 -4.39 -43.46 16.36
N GLY A 865 -4.05 -42.63 15.37
CA GLY A 865 -4.25 -42.90 13.94
C GLY A 865 -5.72 -43.00 13.49
N THR A 866 -6.66 -42.87 14.43
CA THR A 866 -8.10 -43.02 14.26
C THR A 866 -8.81 -41.98 15.13
N CYS A 867 -10.04 -41.61 14.77
CA CYS A 867 -10.85 -40.67 15.55
C CYS A 867 -12.30 -41.17 15.60
N PRO A 868 -12.93 -41.24 16.78
CA PRO A 868 -14.31 -41.73 16.92
C PRO A 868 -15.35 -40.86 16.20
N HIS A 869 -15.02 -39.62 15.84
CA HIS A 869 -15.91 -38.74 15.06
C HIS A 869 -15.68 -38.83 13.54
N GLY A 870 -14.70 -39.63 13.06
CA GLY A 870 -14.46 -39.87 11.63
C GLY A 870 -14.41 -38.60 10.78
N ASN A 871 -15.10 -38.60 9.65
CA ASN A 871 -15.20 -37.46 8.72
C ASN A 871 -16.03 -36.27 9.26
N PHE A 872 -16.64 -36.41 10.44
CA PHE A 872 -17.47 -35.37 11.09
C PHE A 872 -16.73 -34.63 12.21
N CYS A 873 -15.42 -34.90 12.38
CA CYS A 873 -14.60 -34.19 13.36
C CYS A 873 -14.44 -32.70 13.01
N ARG A 874 -14.56 -31.85 14.03
CA ARG A 874 -14.37 -30.39 13.94
C ARG A 874 -12.91 -29.98 13.66
N TYR A 875 -11.96 -30.89 13.86
CA TYR A 875 -10.52 -30.63 13.79
C TYR A 875 -9.90 -31.40 12.62
N ASN A 876 -8.81 -30.88 12.06
CA ASN A 876 -8.27 -31.36 10.81
C ASN A 876 -7.65 -32.77 10.97
N HIS A 877 -8.13 -33.74 10.19
CA HIS A 877 -7.55 -35.08 10.05
C HIS A 877 -6.60 -35.05 8.86
N LEU A 878 -5.31 -35.31 9.10
CA LEU A 878 -4.22 -35.18 8.12
C LEU A 878 -4.35 -36.21 6.98
N HIS A 879 -5.23 -35.92 6.01
CA HIS A 879 -5.25 -36.60 4.72
C HIS A 879 -4.10 -36.07 3.86
N LEU A 880 -3.03 -36.87 3.76
CA LEU A 880 -1.74 -36.57 3.10
C LEU A 880 -1.78 -36.24 1.58
N TRP A 881 -2.97 -36.05 1.01
CA TRP A 881 -3.17 -35.71 -0.41
C TRP A 881 -3.64 -34.27 -0.67
N GLN A 882 -3.87 -33.44 0.37
CA GLN A 882 -4.32 -32.06 0.20
C GLN A 882 -3.37 -30.97 0.74
N ILE A 883 -2.21 -31.34 1.29
CA ILE A 883 -1.18 -30.37 1.74
C ILE A 883 0.15 -30.66 1.01
N VAL A 884 0.18 -30.32 -0.28
CA VAL A 884 1.44 -30.20 -1.05
C VAL A 884 1.45 -28.83 -1.74
N PRO A 885 2.22 -27.85 -1.25
CA PRO A 885 2.49 -26.63 -2.00
C PRO A 885 3.25 -26.98 -3.29
N ARG A 886 2.73 -26.56 -4.45
CA ARG A 886 3.46 -26.63 -5.73
C ARG A 886 4.59 -25.59 -5.79
N SER A 887 5.61 -25.78 -4.96
CA SER A 887 6.89 -25.06 -4.99
C SER A 887 8.00 -25.94 -4.42
N LEU A 888 8.23 -27.06 -5.10
CA LEU A 888 9.45 -27.85 -5.02
C LEU A 888 9.84 -28.13 -6.48
N ASP A 889 10.77 -27.32 -7.00
CA ASP A 889 11.62 -27.82 -8.07
C ASP A 889 12.43 -29.00 -7.50
N SER A 890 12.69 -29.96 -8.37
CA SER A 890 13.43 -31.19 -8.05
C SER A 890 14.75 -30.89 -7.33
N HIS A 891 14.94 -31.46 -6.13
CA HIS A 891 16.21 -31.96 -5.54
C HIS A 891 16.18 -32.14 -4.00
N VAL A 892 15.02 -32.44 -3.39
CA VAL A 892 14.95 -32.84 -1.96
C VAL A 892 14.35 -34.25 -1.85
N ARG A 893 15.11 -35.20 -1.30
CA ARG A 893 14.60 -36.54 -0.95
C ARG A 893 13.77 -36.43 0.33
N ILE A 894 12.57 -37.01 0.31
CA ILE A 894 11.66 -37.05 1.46
C ILE A 894 12.10 -38.21 2.39
N PRO A 895 12.25 -38.01 3.72
CA PRO A 895 12.54 -39.08 4.68
C PRO A 895 11.40 -40.11 4.75
N LYS A 896 11.69 -41.32 5.24
CA LYS A 896 10.65 -42.35 5.37
C LYS A 896 9.79 -42.08 6.61
N LEU A 897 8.53 -42.52 6.56
CA LEU A 897 7.51 -42.23 7.58
C LEU A 897 7.92 -42.66 9.01
N ASN A 898 8.79 -43.67 9.13
CA ASN A 898 9.30 -44.16 10.41
C ASN A 898 10.25 -43.17 11.09
N ASP A 899 11.04 -42.41 10.32
CA ASP A 899 12.02 -41.45 10.84
C ASP A 899 11.33 -40.28 11.57
N VAL A 900 10.17 -39.86 11.04
CA VAL A 900 9.30 -38.83 11.66
C VAL A 900 8.63 -39.35 12.94
N ARG A 901 8.33 -40.64 13.00
CA ARG A 901 7.65 -41.26 14.15
C ARG A 901 8.58 -41.36 15.36
N GLN A 902 9.86 -41.69 15.13
CA GLN A 902 10.88 -41.73 16.17
C GLN A 902 11.12 -40.33 16.77
N ALA A 903 11.31 -39.31 15.92
CA ALA A 903 11.58 -37.94 16.37
C ALA A 903 10.45 -37.34 17.24
N VAL A 904 9.20 -37.77 17.06
CA VAL A 904 8.05 -37.34 17.89
C VAL A 904 8.02 -38.08 19.23
N GLN A 905 8.45 -39.35 19.30
CA GLN A 905 8.58 -40.08 20.56
C GLN A 905 9.73 -39.52 21.41
N ASP A 906 10.85 -39.18 20.79
CA ASP A 906 12.02 -38.61 21.48
C ASP A 906 11.70 -37.22 22.06
N LEU A 907 10.88 -36.42 21.38
CA LEU A 907 10.39 -35.12 21.88
C LEU A 907 9.37 -35.26 23.02
N ALA A 908 8.54 -36.30 23.03
CA ALA A 908 7.60 -36.56 24.14
C ALA A 908 8.34 -36.99 25.42
N MET A 909 9.44 -37.73 25.28
CA MET A 909 10.32 -38.13 26.41
C MET A 909 11.09 -36.95 27.01
N ALA A 910 11.25 -35.84 26.28
CA ALA A 910 11.97 -34.64 26.73
C ALA A 910 11.15 -33.71 27.65
N GLY A 911 9.91 -34.07 28.00
CA GLY A 911 9.14 -33.40 29.07
C GLY A 911 8.74 -31.94 28.80
N ALA A 912 8.63 -31.54 27.53
CA ALA A 912 8.36 -30.16 27.13
C ALA A 912 7.04 -29.98 26.35
N ILE A 913 5.91 -30.17 27.03
CA ILE A 913 4.59 -29.60 26.69
C ILE A 913 3.94 -29.07 27.97
#